data_AF-A0A926P5T1-F1
#
_entry.id   AF-A0A926P5T1-F1
#
_cell.length_a   1.000
_cell.length_b   1.000
_cell.length_c   1.000
_cell.angle_alpha   90.00
_cell.angle_beta   90.00
_cell.angle_gamma   90.00
#
_symmetry.space_group_name_H-M   'P 1'
#
loop_
_entity.id
_entity.type
_entity.pdbx_description
1 polymer ?
#
loop_
_entity_poly.entity_id
_entity_poly.type
_entity_poly.pdbx_seq_one_letter_code
_entity_poly.pdbx_strand_id
1 'polypeptide(L)'
;MKIKFGRRYLSKTTMPKWLVLMFCIVLGLMIAVGVNAATSDRIIVIGLDKSLFHTPPTLLAKGGAIQENVSNLNQIGIIPLEHNHFASTRQGDTQLQTGQAFYQAGQFLEATNVWKTAASEFQSQGDTRNQALVLSYLALAYQQLGQQQQAQTAINEAITLISPTSPSLIQAQILNNQGQLQLSLGQSETALKTWQEAQRLYQEIGDRTGEIGTQINQARALQILGFYRLAKASLEQVEASLATQSDSQLKVAGLLNLGNILRLSGDFAASEKVLQESLDVAQKLQLIADTQVVLLSLGNLAEAQAQPQAALEFYQQAATDNSPVRLQAQIQQLEQLIQLNRRAEAQNLLPSIQAQLANLPVTTTTIYAQIELVESLVKLDPHSATTAAQLLATAQNQAKHLGNPRAESYALGRLGQLYEQTQQWEEAKRLTQQALNLVQALRAPEIAYQWQWQMGRLLVKTANEREGNGSAYARAIASYTEAVNTLQSLRQDLVATEQDVQFSFRERIEPVYRELVDLLLQDTPDLPQEQQQKNLSSARATIEALQLAELSNFFREACLDSQPQPIEKVDPSAAVIYPIILRDRLEVILSLPGQPLRHYATPVSQQQVEDVSNRMRQSLRSTSFAQERLPIAQEIYTWLVQPVIADLTRQSIKTLVFVLDGSLRNLPMAALYDGKQFLIEHYRIAIAPSLQLLPPQPFAQNQFKMLVGGLTEGTQEFSPLPGVQQEVSEISLKVPASVLLNQQFTAAAVQDKVGTQPFSVMHLATHGQFSSKASETFILTWDGRIDVKQLNTLLFNRDLSNSPPLELLVLSACQTAKGDKRAALGLAGVAVRSGARSTLASLWTVSDQSTAEFMVQFYQELLKPEVTKAEAVRLAQLYLLKQPLFSHPYYWAPFILVGNWL
;
A
#
# COMPACT_ATOMS: atom_id res chain seq x y z
N MET A 1 -40.12 50.47 -36.35
CA MET A 1 -39.27 51.50 -37.01
C MET A 1 -38.11 50.79 -37.73
N LYS A 2 -37.38 51.46 -38.63
CA LYS A 2 -36.27 50.92 -39.46
C LYS A 2 -35.03 50.59 -38.58
N ILE A 3 -34.04 49.72 -38.88
CA ILE A 3 -33.68 48.74 -39.97
C ILE A 3 -32.59 47.77 -39.37
N LYS A 4 -32.07 46.65 -39.91
CA LYS A 4 -32.02 46.00 -41.26
C LYS A 4 -32.59 44.55 -41.16
N PHE A 5 -32.02 43.37 -41.52
CA PHE A 5 -30.87 42.84 -42.29
C PHE A 5 -31.23 41.40 -42.78
N GLY A 6 -30.44 40.71 -43.61
CA GLY A 6 -30.58 39.25 -43.86
C GLY A 6 -30.21 38.73 -45.27
N ARG A 7 -30.66 37.48 -45.54
CA ARG A 7 -30.68 36.69 -46.80
C ARG A 7 -29.39 36.06 -47.39
N ARG A 8 -29.40 34.71 -47.41
CA ARG A 8 -29.06 33.75 -48.52
C ARG A 8 -27.63 33.67 -49.08
N TYR A 9 -27.11 32.44 -49.24
CA TYR A 9 -27.20 31.68 -50.51
C TYR A 9 -26.95 30.16 -50.32
N LEU A 10 -27.04 29.38 -51.41
CA LEU A 10 -26.90 27.90 -51.50
C LEU A 10 -25.80 27.51 -52.51
N SER A 11 -25.04 26.44 -52.25
CA SER A 11 -24.27 25.68 -53.25
C SER A 11 -24.03 24.22 -52.80
N LYS A 12 -23.58 23.34 -53.72
CA LYS A 12 -23.38 21.89 -53.51
C LYS A 12 -21.93 21.45 -53.78
N THR A 13 -21.41 20.49 -53.01
CA THR A 13 -20.37 19.49 -53.40
C THR A 13 -20.47 18.28 -52.45
N THR A 14 -21.02 17.12 -52.82
CA THR A 14 -20.39 15.99 -53.55
C THR A 14 -19.21 15.30 -52.82
N MET A 15 -19.45 14.11 -52.25
CA MET A 15 -18.41 13.17 -51.81
C MET A 15 -17.94 12.26 -52.97
N PRO A 16 -16.66 11.82 -53.00
CA PRO A 16 -16.10 10.96 -54.04
C PRO A 16 -16.41 9.47 -53.85
N LYS A 17 -16.65 8.75 -54.95
CA LYS A 17 -17.17 7.35 -54.97
C LYS A 17 -16.20 6.26 -54.46
N TRP A 18 -14.91 6.54 -54.28
CA TRP A 18 -13.91 5.53 -53.93
C TRP A 18 -14.14 4.83 -52.58
N LEU A 19 -14.70 5.52 -51.56
CA LEU A 19 -15.03 4.89 -50.27
C LEU A 19 -16.05 3.74 -50.40
N VAL A 20 -16.95 3.80 -51.39
CA VAL A 20 -17.98 2.76 -51.59
C VAL A 20 -17.36 1.48 -52.16
N LEU A 21 -16.30 1.59 -52.96
CA LEU A 21 -15.70 0.44 -53.64
C LEU A 21 -14.91 -0.45 -52.67
N MET A 22 -14.26 0.14 -51.67
CA MET A 22 -13.46 -0.60 -50.68
C MET A 22 -14.33 -1.48 -49.76
N PHE A 23 -15.58 -1.06 -49.49
CA PHE A 23 -16.50 -1.80 -48.63
C PHE A 23 -17.03 -3.10 -49.28
N CYS A 24 -17.02 -3.19 -50.61
CA CYS A 24 -17.49 -4.37 -51.33
C CYS A 24 -16.43 -5.48 -51.53
N ILE A 25 -15.14 -5.15 -51.40
CA ILE A 25 -14.04 -6.11 -51.64
C ILE A 25 -13.83 -7.03 -50.42
N VAL A 26 -14.04 -6.53 -49.19
CA VAL A 26 -13.83 -7.28 -47.95
C VAL A 26 -14.85 -8.42 -47.76
N LEU A 27 -16.03 -8.33 -48.37
CA LEU A 27 -17.12 -9.31 -48.21
C LEU A 27 -17.11 -10.44 -49.26
N GLY A 28 -16.24 -10.36 -50.27
CA GLY A 28 -16.26 -11.28 -51.44
C GLY A 28 -15.39 -12.53 -51.34
N LEU A 29 -14.62 -12.71 -50.26
CA LEU A 29 -13.50 -13.67 -50.19
C LEU A 29 -13.67 -14.79 -49.14
N MET A 30 -14.92 -15.09 -48.75
CA MET A 30 -15.26 -16.16 -47.79
C MET A 30 -15.90 -17.42 -48.41
N ILE A 31 -15.89 -17.60 -49.74
CA ILE A 31 -16.46 -18.79 -50.40
C ILE A 31 -15.51 -19.37 -51.45
N ALA A 32 -14.48 -20.09 -51.01
CA ALA A 32 -13.75 -21.06 -51.83
C ALA A 32 -12.93 -22.06 -50.98
N VAL A 33 -12.79 -23.29 -51.51
CA VAL A 33 -11.97 -24.41 -51.01
C VAL A 33 -12.45 -25.07 -49.71
N GLY A 34 -12.89 -26.33 -49.84
CA GLY A 34 -13.17 -27.21 -48.72
C GLY A 34 -12.34 -28.50 -48.77
N VAL A 35 -12.19 -29.11 -47.59
CA VAL A 35 -11.99 -30.56 -47.33
C VAL A 35 -11.02 -31.33 -48.24
N ASN A 36 -9.88 -31.71 -47.66
CA ASN A 36 -9.36 -33.06 -47.80
C ASN A 36 -8.82 -33.52 -46.43
N ALA A 37 -8.90 -34.81 -46.08
CA ALA A 37 -8.76 -35.26 -44.69
C ALA A 37 -8.00 -36.59 -44.52
N ALA A 38 -7.09 -36.63 -43.54
CA ALA A 38 -6.48 -37.86 -43.01
C ALA A 38 -5.99 -37.68 -41.55
N THR A 39 -6.38 -38.64 -40.69
CA THR A 39 -5.69 -39.13 -39.46
C THR A 39 -5.21 -38.15 -38.36
N SER A 40 -5.81 -38.31 -37.16
CA SER A 40 -5.25 -38.22 -35.77
C SER A 40 -4.38 -37.00 -35.36
N ASP A 41 -4.57 -36.35 -34.20
CA ASP A 41 -5.32 -36.74 -32.99
C ASP A 41 -6.14 -35.59 -32.36
N ARG A 42 -7.02 -35.92 -31.40
CA ARG A 42 -8.00 -34.98 -30.83
C ARG A 42 -7.45 -34.12 -29.69
N ILE A 43 -7.30 -32.82 -29.95
CA ILE A 43 -7.57 -31.77 -28.96
C ILE A 43 -8.85 -31.05 -29.41
N ILE A 44 -9.83 -30.91 -28.52
CA ILE A 44 -11.11 -30.27 -28.85
C ILE A 44 -10.98 -28.76 -28.67
N VAL A 45 -10.89 -28.04 -29.78
CA VAL A 45 -11.02 -26.58 -29.83
C VAL A 45 -12.42 -26.23 -30.32
N ILE A 46 -13.21 -25.56 -29.48
CA ILE A 46 -14.49 -24.96 -29.88
C ILE A 46 -14.22 -23.53 -30.35
N GLY A 47 -14.76 -23.16 -31.52
CA GLY A 47 -14.48 -21.86 -32.14
C GLY A 47 -15.06 -20.67 -31.38
N LEU A 48 -14.28 -19.59 -31.30
CA LEU A 48 -14.72 -18.32 -30.71
C LEU A 48 -15.60 -17.53 -31.69
N ASP A 49 -16.83 -17.23 -31.28
CA ASP A 49 -17.68 -16.25 -31.95
C ASP A 49 -17.12 -14.83 -31.73
N LYS A 50 -17.10 -13.99 -32.78
CA LYS A 50 -16.54 -12.63 -32.74
C LYS A 50 -17.54 -11.55 -32.30
N SER A 51 -18.80 -11.90 -32.00
CA SER A 51 -19.88 -10.94 -31.77
C SER A 51 -20.06 -10.45 -30.32
N LEU A 52 -19.32 -11.00 -29.33
CA LEU A 52 -19.56 -10.76 -27.90
C LEU A 52 -18.54 -9.85 -27.18
N PHE A 53 -17.83 -8.98 -27.89
CA PHE A 53 -16.91 -8.00 -27.30
C PHE A 53 -17.61 -6.77 -26.68
N HIS A 54 -18.53 -6.99 -25.72
CA HIS A 54 -18.79 -6.01 -24.67
C HIS A 54 -17.72 -6.19 -23.59
N THR A 55 -16.64 -5.43 -23.68
CA THR A 55 -15.50 -5.50 -22.76
C THR A 55 -15.88 -5.08 -21.34
N PRO A 56 -15.79 -5.98 -20.33
CA PRO A 56 -15.65 -5.55 -18.95
C PRO A 56 -14.31 -4.79 -18.82
N PRO A 57 -14.20 -3.75 -17.98
CA PRO A 57 -12.92 -3.10 -17.73
C PRO A 57 -11.84 -4.10 -17.28
N THR A 58 -10.86 -4.34 -18.16
CA THR A 58 -9.76 -5.28 -17.96
C THR A 58 -8.73 -4.70 -17.00
N LEU A 59 -8.84 -5.08 -15.74
CA LEU A 59 -7.78 -4.92 -14.74
C LEU A 59 -6.60 -5.83 -15.09
N LEU A 60 -5.73 -5.35 -15.99
CA LEU A 60 -4.32 -5.74 -16.02
C LEU A 60 -3.65 -5.15 -14.76
N ALA A 61 -3.94 -5.76 -13.62
CA ALA A 61 -3.30 -5.41 -12.36
C ALA A 61 -1.78 -5.55 -12.51
N LYS A 62 -1.03 -4.57 -12.01
CA LYS A 62 0.42 -4.66 -11.82
C LYS A 62 0.69 -5.58 -10.62
N GLY A 63 0.45 -6.88 -10.79
CA GLY A 63 0.12 -7.82 -9.72
C GLY A 63 1.32 -8.39 -8.97
N GLY A 64 2.47 -8.51 -9.64
CA GLY A 64 3.70 -9.09 -9.11
C GLY A 64 4.79 -8.05 -8.81
N ALA A 65 5.60 -7.76 -9.83
CA ALA A 65 6.75 -6.83 -9.90
C ALA A 65 7.23 -6.19 -8.59
N ILE A 66 6.57 -5.15 -8.07
CA ILE A 66 7.08 -4.32 -6.95
C ILE A 66 7.37 -5.14 -5.67
N GLN A 67 6.50 -6.08 -5.30
CA GLN A 67 6.76 -7.00 -4.17
C GLN A 67 7.59 -8.22 -4.58
N GLU A 68 7.41 -8.75 -5.80
CA GLU A 68 8.16 -9.94 -6.26
C GLU A 68 9.66 -9.65 -6.46
N ASN A 69 10.01 -8.41 -6.82
CA ASN A 69 11.38 -7.89 -6.81
C ASN A 69 12.05 -8.06 -5.44
N VAL A 70 11.31 -7.96 -4.32
CA VAL A 70 11.89 -8.13 -2.97
C VAL A 70 12.42 -9.55 -2.77
N SER A 71 11.76 -10.56 -3.34
CA SER A 71 12.24 -11.95 -3.35
C SER A 71 13.51 -12.13 -4.19
N ASN A 72 13.57 -11.52 -5.38
CA ASN A 72 14.72 -11.65 -6.30
C ASN A 72 15.94 -10.84 -5.83
N LEU A 73 15.76 -9.57 -5.47
CA LEU A 73 16.82 -8.68 -4.97
C LEU A 73 17.51 -9.28 -3.74
N ASN A 74 16.74 -9.89 -2.84
CA ASN A 74 17.28 -10.54 -1.64
C ASN A 74 18.05 -11.85 -1.92
N GLN A 75 18.16 -12.33 -3.17
CA GLN A 75 19.09 -13.41 -3.54
C GLN A 75 20.43 -12.90 -4.08
N ILE A 76 20.45 -11.78 -4.82
CA ILE A 76 21.63 -11.35 -5.61
C ILE A 76 22.62 -10.49 -4.79
N GLY A 77 22.26 -10.06 -3.59
CA GLY A 77 23.22 -9.54 -2.61
C GLY A 77 24.20 -10.65 -2.15
N ILE A 78 25.28 -10.86 -2.89
CA ILE A 78 26.36 -11.77 -2.48
C ILE A 78 27.16 -11.04 -1.39
N ILE A 79 26.96 -11.44 -0.13
CA ILE A 79 27.97 -11.17 0.89
C ILE A 79 29.17 -12.03 0.50
N PRO A 80 30.38 -11.45 0.31
CA PRO A 80 31.51 -12.20 -0.23
C PRO A 80 31.89 -13.36 0.69
N LEU A 81 32.30 -14.47 0.08
CA LEU A 81 32.97 -15.56 0.78
C LEU A 81 34.19 -14.98 1.52
N GLU A 82 34.25 -15.18 2.83
CA GLU A 82 35.02 -14.34 3.74
C GLU A 82 36.53 -14.30 3.44
N HIS A 83 37.10 -13.10 3.55
CA HIS A 83 38.53 -12.82 3.31
C HIS A 83 39.40 -13.32 4.48
N ASN A 84 39.56 -14.64 4.58
CA ASN A 84 40.43 -15.27 5.57
C ASN A 84 41.91 -14.89 5.34
N HIS A 85 42.55 -14.32 6.36
CA HIS A 85 44.02 -14.12 6.42
C HIS A 85 44.75 -15.46 6.69
N PHE A 86 44.93 -16.27 5.65
CA PHE A 86 45.70 -17.52 5.76
C PHE A 86 47.21 -17.26 5.68
N ALA A 87 47.89 -17.35 6.83
CA ALA A 87 49.36 -17.34 6.92
C ALA A 87 49.96 -18.71 6.56
N SER A 88 49.75 -19.15 5.32
CA SER A 88 50.22 -20.44 4.79
C SER A 88 50.47 -20.34 3.28
N THR A 89 51.52 -21.02 2.80
CA THR A 89 51.85 -21.12 1.37
C THR A 89 51.74 -22.56 0.90
N ARG A 90 50.54 -23.16 0.98
CA ARG A 90 50.24 -24.48 0.38
C ARG A 90 49.42 -24.32 -0.89
N GLN A 91 49.55 -25.29 -1.79
CA GLN A 91 48.89 -25.31 -3.09
C GLN A 91 47.36 -25.36 -3.00
N GLY A 92 46.81 -25.99 -1.95
CA GLY A 92 45.38 -25.99 -1.65
C GLY A 92 44.83 -24.62 -1.21
N ASP A 93 45.65 -23.80 -0.54
CA ASP A 93 45.29 -22.42 -0.16
C ASP A 93 45.09 -21.57 -1.44
N THR A 94 45.96 -21.77 -2.45
CA THR A 94 45.83 -21.15 -3.77
C THR A 94 44.58 -21.61 -4.52
N GLN A 95 44.21 -22.90 -4.44
CA GLN A 95 43.00 -23.43 -5.07
C GLN A 95 41.72 -22.86 -4.43
N LEU A 96 41.69 -22.71 -3.09
CA LEU A 96 40.58 -22.09 -2.37
C LEU A 96 40.27 -20.69 -2.92
N GLN A 97 41.29 -19.83 -2.98
CA GLN A 97 41.21 -18.46 -3.51
C GLN A 97 40.85 -18.43 -5.00
N THR A 98 41.41 -19.35 -5.80
CA THR A 98 41.10 -19.45 -7.24
C THR A 98 39.63 -19.78 -7.47
N GLY A 99 39.05 -20.70 -6.69
CA GLY A 99 37.61 -21.00 -6.75
C GLY A 99 36.74 -19.84 -6.25
N GLN A 100 37.19 -19.09 -5.23
CA GLN A 100 36.50 -17.88 -4.76
C GLN A 100 36.45 -16.80 -5.85
N ALA A 101 37.57 -16.58 -6.56
CA ALA A 101 37.64 -15.63 -7.67
C ALA A 101 36.72 -16.05 -8.84
N PHE A 102 36.71 -17.33 -9.21
CA PHE A 102 35.76 -17.84 -10.21
C PHE A 102 34.30 -17.67 -9.78
N TYR A 103 33.97 -17.94 -8.52
CA TYR A 103 32.62 -17.75 -7.98
C TYR A 103 32.19 -16.27 -8.02
N GLN A 104 33.08 -15.35 -7.62
CA GLN A 104 32.85 -13.90 -7.70
C GLN A 104 32.69 -13.38 -9.14
N ALA A 105 33.37 -14.02 -10.10
CA ALA A 105 33.22 -13.75 -11.53
C ALA A 105 31.98 -14.40 -12.18
N GLY A 106 31.13 -15.10 -11.41
CA GLY A 106 29.98 -15.86 -11.93
C GLY A 106 30.35 -17.14 -12.69
N GLN A 107 31.63 -17.51 -12.71
CA GLN A 107 32.17 -18.72 -13.36
C GLN A 107 31.99 -19.94 -12.45
N PHE A 108 30.72 -20.26 -12.15
CA PHE A 108 30.37 -21.26 -11.14
C PHE A 108 30.83 -22.68 -11.51
N LEU A 109 30.90 -23.02 -12.80
CA LEU A 109 31.38 -24.33 -13.25
C LEU A 109 32.87 -24.48 -12.96
N GLU A 110 33.67 -23.49 -13.31
CA GLU A 110 35.10 -23.37 -13.01
C GLU A 110 35.35 -23.41 -11.50
N ALA A 111 34.54 -22.68 -10.71
CA ALA A 111 34.59 -22.75 -9.24
C ALA A 111 34.31 -24.17 -8.71
N THR A 112 33.26 -24.86 -9.20
CA THR A 112 33.01 -26.26 -8.78
C THR A 112 34.15 -27.21 -9.15
N ASN A 113 34.78 -27.04 -10.31
CA ASN A 113 35.89 -27.88 -10.75
C ASN A 113 37.12 -27.70 -9.86
N VAL A 114 37.48 -26.46 -9.54
CA VAL A 114 38.62 -26.15 -8.65
C VAL A 114 38.35 -26.63 -7.22
N TRP A 115 37.18 -26.32 -6.64
CA TRP A 115 36.86 -26.73 -5.28
C TRP A 115 36.65 -28.25 -5.13
N LYS A 116 36.16 -28.95 -6.15
CA LYS A 116 36.11 -30.42 -6.13
C LYS A 116 37.52 -31.05 -6.10
N THR A 117 38.48 -30.49 -6.83
CA THR A 117 39.88 -30.91 -6.74
C THR A 117 40.44 -30.62 -5.34
N ALA A 118 40.27 -29.39 -4.83
CA ALA A 118 40.77 -28.99 -3.51
C ALA A 118 40.21 -29.85 -2.37
N ALA A 119 38.90 -30.15 -2.37
CA ALA A 119 38.29 -31.05 -1.38
C ALA A 119 38.91 -32.46 -1.42
N SER A 120 39.19 -32.98 -2.62
CA SER A 120 39.85 -34.29 -2.81
C SER A 120 41.30 -34.27 -2.32
N GLU A 121 42.03 -33.18 -2.56
CA GLU A 121 43.40 -32.98 -2.07
C GLU A 121 43.45 -32.89 -0.53
N PHE A 122 42.57 -32.08 0.08
CA PHE A 122 42.51 -31.95 1.54
C PHE A 122 42.07 -33.26 2.22
N GLN A 123 41.13 -34.01 1.63
CA GLN A 123 40.75 -35.35 2.08
C GLN A 123 41.97 -36.30 2.06
N SER A 124 42.78 -36.28 0.99
CA SER A 124 43.98 -37.13 0.87
C SER A 124 45.08 -36.76 1.90
N GLN A 125 45.09 -35.51 2.37
CA GLN A 125 46.00 -34.99 3.39
C GLN A 125 45.48 -35.18 4.83
N GLY A 126 44.23 -35.60 5.01
CA GLY A 126 43.56 -35.65 6.32
C GLY A 126 43.19 -34.29 6.91
N ASP A 127 43.19 -33.22 6.10
CA ASP A 127 42.83 -31.87 6.52
C ASP A 127 41.30 -31.68 6.48
N THR A 128 40.61 -32.27 7.45
CA THR A 128 39.14 -32.23 7.54
C THR A 128 38.59 -30.81 7.67
N ARG A 129 39.39 -29.86 8.19
CA ARG A 129 39.01 -28.45 8.35
C ARG A 129 38.90 -27.75 7.00
N ASN A 130 39.95 -27.82 6.19
CA ASN A 130 39.94 -27.20 4.87
C ASN A 130 39.05 -27.98 3.88
N GLN A 131 38.98 -29.32 4.00
CA GLN A 131 37.99 -30.13 3.28
C GLN A 131 36.55 -29.62 3.55
N ALA A 132 36.17 -29.44 4.81
CA ALA A 132 34.83 -28.97 5.18
C ALA A 132 34.52 -27.55 4.66
N LEU A 133 35.47 -26.62 4.80
CA LEU A 133 35.30 -25.25 4.29
C LEU A 133 35.08 -25.26 2.76
N VAL A 134 35.93 -25.97 2.02
CA VAL A 134 35.81 -26.12 0.55
C VAL A 134 34.48 -26.76 0.16
N LEU A 135 34.05 -27.82 0.86
CA LEU A 135 32.76 -28.47 0.59
C LEU A 135 31.56 -27.51 0.80
N SER A 136 31.64 -26.61 1.77
CA SER A 136 30.59 -25.59 1.98
C SER A 136 30.54 -24.52 0.87
N TYR A 137 31.69 -24.13 0.31
CA TYR A 137 31.74 -23.26 -0.86
C TYR A 137 31.30 -23.99 -2.14
N LEU A 138 31.71 -25.25 -2.30
CA LEU A 138 31.25 -26.13 -3.38
C LEU A 138 29.73 -26.30 -3.36
N ALA A 139 29.11 -26.35 -2.19
CA ALA A 139 27.65 -26.36 -2.05
C ALA A 139 26.99 -25.08 -2.61
N LEU A 140 27.58 -23.91 -2.38
CA LEU A 140 27.07 -22.64 -2.94
C LEU A 140 27.27 -22.55 -4.46
N ALA A 141 28.37 -23.06 -5.02
CA ALA A 141 28.53 -23.13 -6.47
C ALA A 141 27.56 -24.14 -7.12
N TYR A 142 27.32 -25.29 -6.49
CA TYR A 142 26.28 -26.21 -6.94
C TYR A 142 24.88 -25.58 -6.86
N GLN A 143 24.56 -24.79 -5.84
CA GLN A 143 23.30 -24.04 -5.74
C GLN A 143 23.13 -23.07 -6.92
N GLN A 144 24.16 -22.32 -7.29
CA GLN A 144 24.14 -21.39 -8.43
C GLN A 144 24.05 -22.10 -9.80
N LEU A 145 24.50 -23.35 -9.89
CA LEU A 145 24.34 -24.20 -11.07
C LEU A 145 23.00 -24.99 -11.09
N GLY A 146 22.09 -24.79 -10.13
CA GLY A 146 20.85 -25.57 -10.00
C GLY A 146 21.04 -27.01 -9.52
N GLN A 147 22.27 -27.39 -9.15
CA GLN A 147 22.68 -28.75 -8.75
C GLN A 147 22.35 -29.03 -7.27
N GLN A 148 21.07 -28.89 -6.92
CA GLN A 148 20.58 -28.91 -5.53
C GLN A 148 20.96 -30.18 -4.73
N GLN A 149 20.91 -31.37 -5.34
CA GLN A 149 21.27 -32.60 -4.62
C GLN A 149 22.76 -32.63 -4.27
N GLN A 150 23.62 -32.19 -5.19
CA GLN A 150 25.05 -32.02 -4.94
C GLN A 150 25.31 -30.94 -3.88
N ALA A 151 24.57 -29.83 -3.92
CA ALA A 151 24.67 -28.76 -2.92
C ALA A 151 24.31 -29.25 -1.51
N GLN A 152 23.18 -29.93 -1.36
CA GLN A 152 22.74 -30.46 -0.08
C GLN A 152 23.67 -31.58 0.44
N THR A 153 24.24 -32.39 -0.46
CA THR A 153 25.23 -33.42 -0.10
C THR A 153 26.52 -32.77 0.42
N ALA A 154 27.07 -31.79 -0.31
CA ALA A 154 28.33 -31.14 0.05
C ALA A 154 28.24 -30.33 1.35
N ILE A 155 27.14 -29.61 1.62
CA ILE A 155 26.98 -28.91 2.91
C ILE A 155 26.79 -29.89 4.08
N ASN A 156 26.11 -31.03 3.86
CA ASN A 156 25.94 -32.04 4.90
C ASN A 156 27.29 -32.72 5.23
N GLU A 157 28.13 -32.99 4.23
CA GLU A 157 29.48 -33.53 4.42
C GLU A 157 30.40 -32.51 5.12
N ALA A 158 30.32 -31.22 4.76
CA ALA A 158 31.02 -30.16 5.47
C ALA A 158 30.67 -30.12 6.97
N ILE A 159 29.39 -30.27 7.32
CA ILE A 159 28.92 -30.27 8.71
C ILE A 159 29.41 -31.51 9.47
N THR A 160 29.40 -32.71 8.87
CA THR A 160 29.83 -33.93 9.58
C THR A 160 31.35 -34.04 9.80
N LEU A 161 32.15 -33.31 9.01
CA LEU A 161 33.62 -33.24 9.16
C LEU A 161 34.08 -32.36 10.34
N ILE A 162 33.21 -31.51 10.90
CA ILE A 162 33.55 -30.59 12.00
C ILE A 162 32.88 -31.06 13.31
N SER A 163 33.70 -31.33 14.33
CA SER A 163 33.21 -31.70 15.67
C SER A 163 32.71 -30.46 16.42
N PRO A 164 31.51 -30.48 17.04
CA PRO A 164 30.95 -29.35 17.78
C PRO A 164 31.57 -29.19 19.20
N THR A 165 32.79 -29.65 19.41
CA THR A 165 33.45 -29.72 20.73
C THR A 165 34.10 -28.40 21.18
N SER A 166 34.22 -27.41 20.29
CA SER A 166 34.60 -26.03 20.61
C SER A 166 34.18 -25.09 19.46
N PRO A 167 33.77 -23.83 19.73
CA PRO A 167 33.52 -22.83 18.69
C PRO A 167 34.72 -22.67 17.74
N SER A 168 34.46 -22.59 16.43
CA SER A 168 35.51 -22.37 15.43
C SER A 168 35.01 -21.57 14.22
N LEU A 169 35.91 -20.79 13.61
CA LEU A 169 35.57 -19.90 12.49
C LEU A 169 34.98 -20.68 11.31
N ILE A 170 35.54 -21.87 11.03
CA ILE A 170 35.06 -22.76 9.96
C ILE A 170 33.65 -23.28 10.26
N GLN A 171 33.30 -23.55 11.52
CA GLN A 171 31.92 -23.91 11.89
C GLN A 171 30.96 -22.74 11.63
N ALA A 172 31.33 -21.51 12.00
CA ALA A 172 30.53 -20.31 11.73
C ALA A 172 30.34 -20.08 10.22
N GLN A 173 31.42 -20.22 9.44
CA GLN A 173 31.41 -20.12 7.97
C GLN A 173 30.51 -21.20 7.31
N ILE A 174 30.56 -22.45 7.78
CA ILE A 174 29.71 -23.53 7.29
C ILE A 174 28.23 -23.26 7.61
N LEU A 175 27.90 -22.80 8.82
CA LEU A 175 26.52 -22.42 9.18
C LEU A 175 26.03 -21.21 8.37
N ASN A 176 26.88 -20.20 8.12
CA ASN A 176 26.54 -19.06 7.28
C ASN A 176 26.19 -19.49 5.84
N ASN A 177 27.00 -20.38 5.26
CA ASN A 177 26.77 -20.99 3.94
C ASN A 177 25.52 -21.89 3.93
N GLN A 178 25.25 -22.63 5.02
CA GLN A 178 24.06 -23.46 5.17
C GLN A 178 22.78 -22.60 5.23
N GLY A 179 22.79 -21.48 5.95
CA GLY A 179 21.68 -20.51 5.98
C GLY A 179 21.39 -19.92 4.60
N GLN A 180 22.43 -19.60 3.83
CA GLN A 180 22.28 -19.12 2.44
C GLN A 180 21.65 -20.18 1.53
N LEU A 181 22.06 -21.45 1.65
CA LEU A 181 21.42 -22.55 0.93
C LEU A 181 19.95 -22.69 1.34
N GLN A 182 19.65 -22.73 2.65
CA GLN A 182 18.28 -22.82 3.17
C GLN A 182 17.38 -21.69 2.64
N LEU A 183 17.89 -20.44 2.58
CA LEU A 183 17.14 -19.32 2.02
C LEU A 183 16.90 -19.47 0.52
N SER A 184 17.86 -19.98 -0.26
CA SER A 184 17.69 -20.24 -1.71
C SER A 184 16.61 -21.29 -2.02
N LEU A 185 16.33 -22.17 -1.05
CA LEU A 185 15.28 -23.19 -1.07
C LEU A 185 13.94 -22.70 -0.46
N GLY A 186 13.86 -21.42 -0.09
CA GLY A 186 12.66 -20.80 0.51
C GLY A 186 12.46 -21.10 2.00
N GLN A 187 13.41 -21.74 2.68
CA GLN A 187 13.33 -22.15 4.09
C GLN A 187 13.70 -21.01 5.04
N SER A 188 13.05 -19.84 4.89
CA SER A 188 13.44 -18.58 5.53
C SER A 188 13.49 -18.61 7.05
N GLU A 189 12.55 -19.32 7.71
CA GLU A 189 12.58 -19.55 9.16
C GLU A 189 13.81 -20.33 9.62
N THR A 190 14.23 -21.33 8.84
CA THR A 190 15.39 -22.17 9.16
C THR A 190 16.67 -21.39 8.93
N ALA A 191 16.77 -20.67 7.80
CA ALA A 191 17.90 -19.80 7.49
C ALA A 191 18.15 -18.76 8.59
N LEU A 192 17.09 -18.10 9.08
CA LEU A 192 17.16 -17.14 10.19
C LEU A 192 17.75 -17.78 11.46
N LYS A 193 17.33 -18.99 11.83
CA LYS A 193 17.82 -19.70 13.03
C LYS A 193 19.27 -20.16 12.87
N THR A 194 19.64 -20.71 11.70
CA THR A 194 21.01 -21.10 11.37
C THR A 194 21.96 -19.90 11.40
N TRP A 195 21.52 -18.75 10.91
CA TRP A 195 22.28 -17.49 11.00
C TRP A 195 22.34 -16.91 12.41
N GLN A 196 21.32 -17.09 13.25
CA GLN A 196 21.42 -16.72 14.68
C GLN A 196 22.48 -17.56 15.40
N GLU A 197 22.61 -18.85 15.08
CA GLU A 197 23.69 -19.67 15.62
C GLU A 197 25.08 -19.29 15.07
N ALA A 198 25.19 -19.03 13.76
CA ALA A 198 26.43 -18.56 13.16
C ALA A 198 26.91 -17.24 13.80
N GLN A 199 26.00 -16.27 13.99
CA GLN A 199 26.31 -14.98 14.65
C GLN A 199 26.87 -15.21 16.06
N ARG A 200 26.26 -16.10 16.86
CA ARG A 200 26.76 -16.44 18.20
C ARG A 200 28.21 -16.95 18.16
N LEU A 201 28.53 -17.83 17.21
CA LEU A 201 29.90 -18.35 17.06
C LEU A 201 30.88 -17.24 16.65
N TYR A 202 30.52 -16.38 15.68
CA TYR A 202 31.36 -15.23 15.30
C TYR A 202 31.61 -14.28 16.49
N GLN A 203 30.60 -14.02 17.33
CA GLN A 203 30.73 -13.24 18.56
C GLN A 203 31.63 -13.91 19.61
N GLU A 204 31.50 -15.23 19.82
CA GLU A 204 32.35 -16.01 20.74
C GLU A 204 33.83 -16.06 20.30
N ILE A 205 34.09 -15.93 19.00
CA ILE A 205 35.43 -15.92 18.39
C ILE A 205 36.00 -14.49 18.28
N GLY A 206 35.15 -13.46 18.31
CA GLY A 206 35.53 -12.05 18.17
C GLY A 206 35.66 -11.57 16.72
N ASP A 207 35.14 -12.32 15.73
CA ASP A 207 35.11 -11.85 14.34
C ASP A 207 33.89 -10.97 14.06
N ARG A 208 34.12 -9.65 14.09
CA ARG A 208 33.10 -8.65 13.77
C ARG A 208 32.65 -8.67 12.30
N THR A 209 33.45 -9.24 11.40
CA THR A 209 33.17 -9.31 9.95
C THR A 209 32.03 -10.29 9.69
N GLY A 210 32.22 -11.54 10.11
CA GLY A 210 31.21 -12.58 9.99
C GLY A 210 29.97 -12.31 10.85
N GLU A 211 30.13 -11.66 12.02
CA GLU A 211 28.98 -11.19 12.81
C GLU A 211 28.07 -10.24 12.00
N ILE A 212 28.64 -9.17 11.43
CA ILE A 212 27.88 -8.17 10.65
C ILE A 212 27.32 -8.78 9.36
N GLY A 213 28.11 -9.59 8.64
CA GLY A 213 27.64 -10.29 7.44
C GLY A 213 26.44 -11.19 7.76
N THR A 214 26.49 -11.89 8.88
CA THR A 214 25.39 -12.74 9.34
C THR A 214 24.16 -11.92 9.75
N GLN A 215 24.32 -10.75 10.37
CA GLN A 215 23.21 -9.83 10.70
C GLN A 215 22.49 -9.30 9.44
N ILE A 216 23.22 -8.98 8.37
CA ILE A 216 22.64 -8.61 7.06
C ILE A 216 21.82 -9.78 6.47
N ASN A 217 22.35 -11.00 6.56
CA ASN A 217 21.64 -12.20 6.11
C ASN A 217 20.36 -12.49 6.93
N GLN A 218 20.40 -12.32 8.26
CA GLN A 218 19.20 -12.38 9.09
C GLN A 218 18.18 -11.32 8.69
N ALA A 219 18.60 -10.09 8.38
CA ALA A 219 17.70 -9.04 7.92
C ALA A 219 17.01 -9.42 6.58
N ARG A 220 17.70 -10.07 5.64
CA ARG A 220 17.11 -10.59 4.39
C ARG A 220 16.08 -11.70 4.66
N ALA A 221 16.35 -12.61 5.59
CA ALA A 221 15.36 -13.61 6.02
C ALA A 221 14.13 -12.96 6.66
N LEU A 222 14.33 -11.96 7.53
CA LEU A 222 13.25 -11.19 8.16
C LEU A 222 12.38 -10.47 7.12
N GLN A 223 12.96 -9.86 6.08
CA GLN A 223 12.20 -9.28 4.96
C GLN A 223 11.34 -10.32 4.23
N ILE A 224 11.89 -11.50 3.91
CA ILE A 224 11.17 -12.59 3.23
C ILE A 224 10.11 -13.27 4.14
N LEU A 225 10.16 -13.02 5.44
CA LEU A 225 9.14 -13.41 6.42
C LEU A 225 8.14 -12.26 6.74
N GLY A 226 8.27 -11.10 6.09
CA GLY A 226 7.43 -9.93 6.32
C GLY A 226 7.77 -9.11 7.59
N PHE A 227 8.77 -9.53 8.38
CA PHE A 227 9.21 -8.86 9.62
C PHE A 227 10.09 -7.64 9.36
N TYR A 228 9.65 -6.78 8.46
CA TYR A 228 10.40 -5.67 7.91
C TYR A 228 10.87 -4.64 8.95
N ARG A 229 10.09 -4.38 10.00
CA ARG A 229 10.48 -3.49 11.10
C ARG A 229 11.74 -3.98 11.82
N LEU A 230 11.83 -5.29 12.05
CA LEU A 230 13.00 -5.93 12.66
C LEU A 230 14.18 -5.95 11.68
N ALA A 231 13.93 -6.20 10.40
CA ALA A 231 14.96 -6.11 9.37
C ALA A 231 15.58 -4.71 9.27
N LYS A 232 14.74 -3.65 9.29
CA LYS A 232 15.19 -2.26 9.28
C LYS A 232 16.04 -1.93 10.51
N ALA A 233 15.54 -2.20 11.72
CA ALA A 233 16.26 -1.90 12.96
C ALA A 233 17.61 -2.65 13.05
N SER A 234 17.68 -3.89 12.54
CA SER A 234 18.94 -4.64 12.42
C SER A 234 19.91 -3.95 11.44
N LEU A 235 19.43 -3.52 10.28
CA LEU A 235 20.25 -2.86 9.25
C LEU A 235 20.74 -1.46 9.66
N GLU A 236 19.96 -0.73 10.47
CA GLU A 236 20.40 0.54 11.07
C GLU A 236 21.52 0.32 12.12
N GLN A 237 21.48 -0.77 12.90
CA GLN A 237 22.58 -1.15 13.81
C GLN A 237 23.84 -1.63 13.07
N VAL A 238 23.65 -2.31 11.94
CA VAL A 238 24.72 -2.71 11.02
C VAL A 238 25.40 -1.50 10.39
N GLU A 239 24.64 -0.52 9.87
CA GLU A 239 25.20 0.70 9.29
C GLU A 239 25.98 1.51 10.33
N ALA A 240 25.43 1.74 11.52
CA ALA A 240 26.13 2.41 12.60
C ALA A 240 27.43 1.68 13.02
N SER A 241 27.49 0.35 12.85
CA SER A 241 28.70 -0.47 13.07
C SER A 241 29.72 -0.39 11.94
N LEU A 242 29.30 -0.05 10.72
CA LEU A 242 30.12 0.05 9.51
C LEU A 242 30.61 1.48 9.25
N ALA A 243 29.89 2.50 9.74
CA ALA A 243 30.22 3.91 9.57
C ALA A 243 31.62 4.31 10.12
N THR A 244 32.13 3.58 11.12
CA THR A 244 33.48 3.77 11.69
C THR A 244 34.55 2.89 11.05
N GLN A 245 34.20 2.05 10.06
CA GLN A 245 35.13 1.12 9.41
C GLN A 245 35.64 1.68 8.08
N SER A 246 36.76 1.15 7.59
CA SER A 246 37.24 1.43 6.24
C SER A 246 36.27 0.89 5.19
N ASP A 247 36.18 1.60 4.06
CA ASP A 247 35.39 1.19 2.91
C ASP A 247 35.72 -0.25 2.47
N SER A 248 34.68 -1.07 2.34
CA SER A 248 34.76 -2.51 2.07
C SER A 248 33.51 -3.01 1.35
N GLN A 249 33.58 -4.18 0.73
CA GLN A 249 32.41 -4.81 0.11
C GLN A 249 31.29 -5.13 1.15
N LEU A 250 31.66 -5.39 2.41
CA LEU A 250 30.69 -5.53 3.50
C LEU A 250 29.96 -4.21 3.80
N LYS A 251 30.65 -3.06 3.72
CA LYS A 251 30.02 -1.73 3.81
C LYS A 251 29.06 -1.50 2.63
N VAL A 252 29.46 -1.83 1.40
CA VAL A 252 28.57 -1.77 0.23
C VAL A 252 27.30 -2.60 0.45
N ALA A 253 27.45 -3.86 0.87
CA ALA A 253 26.33 -4.77 1.11
C ALA A 253 25.41 -4.30 2.26
N GLY A 254 25.97 -3.78 3.36
CA GLY A 254 25.20 -3.21 4.47
C GLY A 254 24.35 -2.01 4.03
N LEU A 255 24.99 -1.04 3.36
CA LEU A 255 24.31 0.13 2.79
C LEU A 255 23.27 -0.27 1.72
N LEU A 256 23.57 -1.23 0.84
CA LEU A 256 22.63 -1.71 -0.17
C LEU A 256 21.36 -2.32 0.47
N ASN A 257 21.51 -3.12 1.52
CA ASN A 257 20.38 -3.72 2.22
C ASN A 257 19.58 -2.66 3.01
N LEU A 258 20.27 -1.72 3.69
CA LEU A 258 19.61 -0.60 4.37
C LEU A 258 18.86 0.29 3.37
N GLY A 259 19.47 0.64 2.24
CA GLY A 259 18.87 1.43 1.19
C GLY A 259 17.62 0.76 0.58
N ASN A 260 17.65 -0.57 0.39
CA ASN A 260 16.48 -1.31 -0.06
C ASN A 260 15.35 -1.35 0.99
N ILE A 261 15.65 -1.58 2.29
CA ILE A 261 14.58 -1.57 3.31
C ILE A 261 14.04 -0.16 3.56
N LEU A 262 14.86 0.89 3.41
CA LEU A 262 14.41 2.30 3.44
C LEU A 262 13.55 2.66 2.22
N ARG A 263 13.87 2.13 1.02
CA ARG A 263 13.02 2.27 -0.18
C ARG A 263 11.65 1.68 0.08
N LEU A 264 11.60 0.46 0.60
CA LEU A 264 10.37 -0.22 0.98
C LEU A 264 9.62 0.62 2.05
N SER A 265 10.20 0.85 3.23
CA SER A 265 9.67 1.72 4.31
C SER A 265 9.31 3.15 3.93
N GLY A 266 9.56 3.56 2.69
CA GLY A 266 9.14 4.86 2.22
C GLY A 266 9.86 5.98 2.94
N ASP A 267 11.15 5.77 3.15
CA ASP A 267 12.08 6.86 3.35
C ASP A 267 12.93 6.99 2.09
N PHE A 268 12.27 7.38 0.98
CA PHE A 268 12.94 7.52 -0.32
C PHE A 268 14.16 8.44 -0.25
N ALA A 269 14.13 9.50 0.57
CA ALA A 269 15.26 10.41 0.71
C ALA A 269 16.45 9.79 1.45
N ALA A 270 16.21 9.05 2.55
CA ALA A 270 17.26 8.29 3.22
C ALA A 270 17.77 7.12 2.35
N SER A 271 16.86 6.46 1.62
CA SER A 271 17.18 5.40 0.66
C SER A 271 18.07 5.89 -0.47
N GLU A 272 17.75 7.03 -1.10
CA GLU A 272 18.54 7.64 -2.17
C GLU A 272 19.96 7.96 -1.69
N LYS A 273 20.08 8.61 -0.52
CA LYS A 273 21.37 8.90 0.11
C LYS A 273 22.18 7.62 0.39
N VAL A 274 21.57 6.60 0.98
CA VAL A 274 22.24 5.37 1.40
C VAL A 274 22.64 4.48 0.21
N LEU A 275 21.79 4.41 -0.83
CA LEU A 275 22.13 3.73 -2.08
C LEU A 275 23.20 4.48 -2.87
N GLN A 276 23.20 5.82 -2.87
CA GLN A 276 24.29 6.59 -3.48
C GLN A 276 25.61 6.39 -2.72
N GLU A 277 25.63 6.37 -1.39
CA GLU A 277 26.85 6.04 -0.64
C GLU A 277 27.33 4.60 -0.95
N SER A 278 26.40 3.63 -1.05
CA SER A 278 26.71 2.26 -1.49
C SER A 278 27.36 2.25 -2.88
N LEU A 279 26.85 3.06 -3.82
CA LEU A 279 27.38 3.18 -5.18
C LEU A 279 28.77 3.83 -5.20
N ASP A 280 28.95 4.94 -4.49
CA ASP A 280 30.22 5.67 -4.39
C ASP A 280 31.32 4.78 -3.82
N VAL A 281 31.01 4.00 -2.77
CA VAL A 281 31.93 3.03 -2.17
C VAL A 281 32.24 1.88 -3.14
N ALA A 282 31.24 1.33 -3.84
CA ALA A 282 31.44 0.27 -4.83
C ALA A 282 32.33 0.73 -5.99
N GLN A 283 32.09 1.93 -6.54
CA GLN A 283 32.89 2.51 -7.62
C GLN A 283 34.32 2.83 -7.17
N LYS A 284 34.50 3.40 -5.97
CA LYS A 284 35.81 3.68 -5.36
C LYS A 284 36.66 2.43 -5.18
N LEU A 285 36.03 1.31 -4.82
CA LEU A 285 36.66 -0.01 -4.69
C LEU A 285 36.73 -0.79 -6.02
N GLN A 286 36.23 -0.23 -7.12
CA GLN A 286 36.16 -0.85 -8.46
C GLN A 286 35.38 -2.17 -8.49
N LEU A 287 34.40 -2.33 -7.60
CA LEU A 287 33.54 -3.50 -7.46
C LEU A 287 32.45 -3.49 -8.54
N ILE A 288 32.80 -3.91 -9.76
CA ILE A 288 31.91 -3.86 -10.93
C ILE A 288 30.59 -4.63 -10.68
N ALA A 289 30.66 -5.82 -10.08
CA ALA A 289 29.48 -6.64 -9.80
C ALA A 289 28.50 -5.91 -8.87
N ASP A 290 28.98 -5.47 -7.70
CA ASP A 290 28.20 -4.75 -6.69
C ASP A 290 27.66 -3.42 -7.24
N THR A 291 28.46 -2.70 -8.04
CA THR A 291 28.04 -1.47 -8.74
C THR A 291 26.77 -1.68 -9.54
N GLN A 292 26.65 -2.79 -10.28
CA GLN A 292 25.43 -3.10 -11.05
C GLN A 292 24.25 -3.50 -10.17
N VAL A 293 24.49 -4.18 -9.02
CA VAL A 293 23.42 -4.48 -8.05
C VAL A 293 22.87 -3.19 -7.41
N VAL A 294 23.75 -2.24 -7.06
CA VAL A 294 23.32 -0.94 -6.51
C VAL A 294 22.58 -0.11 -7.57
N LEU A 295 23.04 -0.09 -8.82
CA LEU A 295 22.33 0.57 -9.92
C LEU A 295 20.94 -0.05 -10.18
N LEU A 296 20.80 -1.38 -10.08
CA LEU A 296 19.47 -2.02 -10.10
C LEU A 296 18.60 -1.49 -8.95
N SER A 297 19.12 -1.42 -7.71
CA SER A 297 18.38 -0.88 -6.56
C SER A 297 18.02 0.60 -6.68
N LEU A 298 18.86 1.44 -7.31
CA LEU A 298 18.54 2.83 -7.64
C LEU A 298 17.44 2.93 -8.71
N GLY A 299 17.43 2.04 -9.71
CA GLY A 299 16.32 1.93 -10.66
C GLY A 299 15.00 1.57 -9.99
N ASN A 300 15.03 0.61 -9.05
CA ASN A 300 13.88 0.26 -8.22
C ASN A 300 13.41 1.44 -7.35
N LEU A 301 14.32 2.32 -6.89
CA LEU A 301 13.97 3.52 -6.14
C LEU A 301 13.31 4.57 -7.03
N ALA A 302 13.86 4.83 -8.22
CA ALA A 302 13.27 5.74 -9.20
C ALA A 302 11.88 5.25 -9.65
N GLU A 303 11.67 3.94 -9.78
CA GLU A 303 10.35 3.34 -10.05
C GLU A 303 9.36 3.58 -8.91
N ALA A 304 9.77 3.33 -7.66
CA ALA A 304 8.97 3.60 -6.46
C ALA A 304 8.62 5.11 -6.31
N GLN A 305 9.56 6.00 -6.66
CA GLN A 305 9.34 7.43 -6.79
C GLN A 305 8.43 7.84 -7.98
N ALA A 306 7.92 6.87 -8.75
CA ALA A 306 7.11 7.05 -9.96
C ALA A 306 7.81 7.83 -11.09
N GLN A 307 9.14 7.63 -11.24
CA GLN A 307 10.00 8.24 -12.26
C GLN A 307 10.47 7.21 -13.31
N PRO A 308 9.58 6.70 -14.20
CA PRO A 308 9.89 5.58 -15.10
C PRO A 308 11.06 5.83 -16.07
N GLN A 309 11.34 7.09 -16.42
CA GLN A 309 12.48 7.43 -17.29
C GLN A 309 13.82 7.30 -16.54
N ALA A 310 13.91 7.79 -15.30
CA ALA A 310 15.10 7.61 -14.47
C ALA A 310 15.29 6.13 -14.08
N ALA A 311 14.19 5.42 -13.79
CA ALA A 311 14.22 3.97 -13.54
C ALA A 311 14.80 3.22 -14.75
N LEU A 312 14.31 3.52 -15.97
CA LEU A 312 14.82 2.95 -17.21
C LEU A 312 16.32 3.24 -17.42
N GLU A 313 16.79 4.44 -17.12
CA GLU A 313 18.21 4.82 -17.25
C GLU A 313 19.12 4.07 -16.25
N PHE A 314 18.69 3.88 -15.01
CA PHE A 314 19.39 3.05 -14.04
C PHE A 314 19.38 1.55 -14.43
N TYR A 315 18.22 1.03 -14.86
CA TYR A 315 18.10 -0.35 -15.33
C TYR A 315 18.90 -0.61 -16.62
N GLN A 316 19.13 0.40 -17.46
CA GLN A 316 20.04 0.32 -18.61
C GLN A 316 21.51 0.24 -18.19
N GLN A 317 21.93 1.05 -17.20
CA GLN A 317 23.29 0.98 -16.65
C GLN A 317 23.58 -0.36 -15.96
N ALA A 318 22.62 -0.89 -15.19
CA ALA A 318 22.72 -2.19 -14.52
C ALA A 318 22.84 -3.39 -15.49
N ALA A 319 22.46 -3.23 -16.76
CA ALA A 319 22.30 -4.32 -17.73
C ALA A 319 23.47 -4.50 -18.73
N THR A 320 24.69 -4.10 -18.36
CA THR A 320 25.89 -4.34 -19.19
C THR A 320 26.12 -5.82 -19.45
N ASP A 321 26.92 -6.12 -20.48
CA ASP A 321 27.52 -7.45 -20.62
C ASP A 321 28.24 -7.87 -19.34
N ASN A 322 28.18 -9.18 -19.04
CA ASN A 322 28.69 -9.83 -17.83
C ASN A 322 28.16 -9.28 -16.48
N SER A 323 27.13 -8.43 -16.46
CA SER A 323 26.47 -8.01 -15.21
C SER A 323 25.71 -9.19 -14.57
N PRO A 324 25.88 -9.46 -13.26
CA PRO A 324 25.17 -10.55 -12.58
C PRO A 324 23.65 -10.30 -12.47
N VAL A 325 23.23 -9.04 -12.60
CA VAL A 325 21.81 -8.63 -12.57
C VAL A 325 21.21 -8.39 -13.96
N ARG A 326 21.96 -8.64 -15.05
CA ARG A 326 21.57 -8.28 -16.43
C ARG A 326 20.14 -8.68 -16.77
N LEU A 327 19.77 -9.93 -16.51
CA LEU A 327 18.45 -10.48 -16.84
C LEU A 327 17.33 -9.74 -16.09
N GLN A 328 17.45 -9.57 -14.77
CA GLN A 328 16.45 -8.85 -13.98
C GLN A 328 16.37 -7.39 -14.39
N ALA A 329 17.52 -6.72 -14.59
CA ALA A 329 17.56 -5.35 -15.07
C ALA A 329 16.86 -5.19 -16.44
N GLN A 330 17.06 -6.11 -17.38
CA GLN A 330 16.34 -6.08 -18.67
C GLN A 330 14.83 -6.37 -18.54
N ILE A 331 14.41 -7.26 -17.64
CA ILE A 331 12.98 -7.48 -17.34
C ILE A 331 12.35 -6.19 -16.78
N GLN A 332 13.07 -5.46 -15.92
CA GLN A 332 12.58 -4.17 -15.41
C GLN A 332 12.60 -3.05 -16.46
N GLN A 333 13.59 -3.00 -17.36
CA GLN A 333 13.53 -2.14 -18.56
C GLN A 333 12.28 -2.42 -19.38
N LEU A 334 11.88 -3.68 -19.53
CA LEU A 334 10.70 -4.08 -20.29
C LEU A 334 9.41 -3.48 -19.70
N GLU A 335 9.22 -3.56 -18.38
CA GLU A 335 8.09 -2.93 -17.67
C GLU A 335 8.10 -1.40 -17.83
N GLN A 336 9.26 -0.73 -17.67
CA GLN A 336 9.34 0.74 -17.83
C GLN A 336 9.09 1.18 -19.28
N LEU A 337 9.55 0.43 -20.27
CA LEU A 337 9.26 0.70 -21.69
C LEU A 337 7.77 0.52 -22.01
N ILE A 338 7.08 -0.45 -21.39
CA ILE A 338 5.62 -0.59 -21.48
C ILE A 338 4.93 0.64 -20.86
N GLN A 339 5.32 1.03 -19.64
CA GLN A 339 4.76 2.20 -18.94
C GLN A 339 4.96 3.52 -19.72
N LEU A 340 6.10 3.68 -20.37
CA LEU A 340 6.41 4.83 -21.23
C LEU A 340 5.76 4.74 -22.63
N ASN A 341 4.96 3.71 -22.91
CA ASN A 341 4.36 3.41 -24.22
C ASN A 341 5.39 3.17 -25.36
N ARG A 342 6.65 2.89 -25.02
CA ARG A 342 7.79 2.65 -25.93
C ARG A 342 7.77 1.21 -26.48
N ARG A 343 6.61 0.77 -26.97
CA ARG A 343 6.29 -0.64 -27.30
C ARG A 343 7.25 -1.27 -28.32
N ALA A 344 7.76 -0.51 -29.28
CA ALA A 344 8.72 -1.02 -30.28
C ALA A 344 10.08 -1.38 -29.65
N GLU A 345 10.56 -0.60 -28.67
CA GLU A 345 11.81 -0.88 -27.96
C GLU A 345 11.65 -2.09 -27.02
N ALA A 346 10.50 -2.21 -26.36
CA ALA A 346 10.16 -3.39 -25.57
C ALA A 346 10.10 -4.67 -26.44
N GLN A 347 9.51 -4.58 -27.64
CA GLN A 347 9.49 -5.69 -28.60
C GLN A 347 10.89 -6.07 -29.11
N ASN A 348 11.82 -5.11 -29.24
CA ASN A 348 13.21 -5.37 -29.61
C ASN A 348 14.04 -5.99 -28.46
N LEU A 349 13.73 -5.67 -27.20
CA LEU A 349 14.42 -6.20 -26.03
C LEU A 349 14.00 -7.65 -25.70
N LEU A 350 12.72 -7.98 -25.88
CA LEU A 350 12.14 -9.26 -25.48
C LEU A 350 12.90 -10.52 -26.00
N PRO A 351 13.35 -10.61 -27.27
CA PRO A 351 14.12 -11.76 -27.74
C PRO A 351 15.45 -11.96 -27.00
N SER A 352 16.09 -10.88 -26.51
CA SER A 352 17.33 -10.96 -25.73
C SER A 352 17.11 -11.57 -24.35
N ILE A 353 15.99 -11.21 -23.70
CA ILE A 353 15.56 -11.78 -22.42
C ILE A 353 15.22 -13.27 -22.59
N GLN A 354 14.43 -13.61 -23.61
CA GLN A 354 14.05 -14.99 -23.92
C GLN A 354 15.28 -15.87 -24.23
N ALA A 355 16.25 -15.36 -25.00
CA ALA A 355 17.49 -16.06 -25.29
C ALA A 355 18.37 -16.29 -24.05
N GLN A 356 18.39 -15.37 -23.09
CA GLN A 356 19.09 -15.58 -21.81
C GLN A 356 18.38 -16.63 -20.95
N LEU A 357 17.05 -16.54 -20.79
CA LEU A 357 16.26 -17.51 -20.04
C LEU A 357 16.38 -18.95 -20.58
N ALA A 358 16.53 -19.11 -21.90
CA ALA A 358 16.72 -20.42 -22.53
C ALA A 358 18.12 -21.04 -22.34
N ASN A 359 19.14 -20.24 -21.98
CA ASN A 359 20.53 -20.68 -21.87
C ASN A 359 21.06 -20.75 -20.42
N LEU A 360 20.34 -20.20 -19.44
CA LEU A 360 20.76 -20.21 -18.03
C LEU A 360 20.38 -21.51 -17.31
N PRO A 361 21.18 -21.97 -16.31
CA PRO A 361 20.82 -23.10 -15.46
C PRO A 361 19.52 -22.84 -14.67
N VAL A 362 18.73 -23.90 -14.47
CA VAL A 362 17.49 -23.84 -13.69
C VAL A 362 17.79 -23.57 -12.22
N THR A 363 17.48 -22.36 -11.80
CA THR A 363 17.69 -21.81 -10.44
C THR A 363 16.46 -21.05 -9.96
N THR A 364 16.33 -20.85 -8.65
CA THR A 364 15.25 -20.02 -8.07
C THR A 364 15.14 -18.65 -8.75
N THR A 365 16.25 -17.94 -8.98
CA THR A 365 16.29 -16.66 -9.68
C THR A 365 15.73 -16.74 -11.10
N THR A 366 16.15 -17.74 -11.90
CA THR A 366 15.62 -17.92 -13.26
C THR A 366 14.13 -18.26 -13.30
N ILE A 367 13.62 -18.99 -12.29
CA ILE A 367 12.19 -19.33 -12.19
C ILE A 367 11.36 -18.08 -11.89
N TYR A 368 11.79 -17.24 -10.95
CA TYR A 368 11.11 -15.97 -10.69
C TYR A 368 11.20 -15.02 -11.90
N ALA A 369 12.34 -14.96 -12.59
CA ALA A 369 12.48 -14.19 -13.84
C ALA A 369 11.53 -14.67 -14.97
N GLN A 370 11.24 -15.99 -15.05
CA GLN A 370 10.20 -16.50 -15.96
C GLN A 370 8.80 -16.03 -15.54
N ILE A 371 8.50 -16.00 -14.24
CA ILE A 371 7.19 -15.58 -13.70
C ILE A 371 6.98 -14.06 -13.89
N GLU A 372 7.97 -13.23 -13.57
CA GLU A 372 7.93 -11.77 -13.74
C GLU A 372 7.72 -11.37 -15.21
N LEU A 373 8.42 -12.04 -16.14
CA LEU A 373 8.30 -11.78 -17.58
C LEU A 373 6.88 -11.99 -18.12
N VAL A 374 6.06 -12.85 -17.51
CA VAL A 374 4.71 -13.18 -17.99
C VAL A 374 3.76 -11.99 -17.94
N GLU A 375 3.83 -11.13 -16.90
CA GLU A 375 3.02 -9.92 -16.89
C GLU A 375 3.37 -9.01 -18.07
N SER A 376 4.66 -8.78 -18.32
CA SER A 376 5.13 -7.93 -19.41
C SER A 376 4.82 -8.52 -20.79
N LEU A 377 4.84 -9.85 -20.96
CA LEU A 377 4.38 -10.53 -22.17
C LEU A 377 2.91 -10.24 -22.47
N VAL A 378 2.01 -10.46 -21.49
CA VAL A 378 0.57 -10.28 -21.66
C VAL A 378 0.20 -8.79 -21.82
N LYS A 379 0.91 -7.89 -21.14
CA LYS A 379 0.82 -6.42 -21.34
C LYS A 379 1.28 -6.02 -22.76
N LEU A 380 2.29 -6.66 -23.34
CA LEU A 380 2.83 -6.35 -24.66
C LEU A 380 2.04 -6.92 -25.84
N ASP A 381 1.44 -8.10 -25.69
CA ASP A 381 0.56 -8.72 -26.67
C ASP A 381 -0.45 -9.68 -25.98
N PRO A 382 -1.76 -9.39 -25.99
CA PRO A 382 -2.79 -10.30 -25.49
C PRO A 382 -2.79 -11.68 -26.17
N HIS A 383 -2.28 -11.81 -27.39
CA HIS A 383 -2.15 -13.11 -28.07
C HIS A 383 -1.03 -13.99 -27.50
N SER A 384 -0.11 -13.42 -26.69
CA SER A 384 0.95 -14.18 -26.02
C SER A 384 0.46 -15.10 -24.89
N ALA A 385 -0.84 -15.08 -24.54
CA ALA A 385 -1.42 -15.84 -23.43
C ALA A 385 -1.05 -17.35 -23.45
N THR A 386 -0.97 -17.98 -24.62
CA THR A 386 -0.54 -19.38 -24.74
C THR A 386 0.93 -19.57 -24.37
N THR A 387 1.80 -18.66 -24.82
CA THR A 387 3.24 -18.65 -24.50
C THR A 387 3.49 -18.32 -23.03
N ALA A 388 2.72 -17.39 -22.46
CA ALA A 388 2.72 -17.09 -21.04
C ALA A 388 2.30 -18.32 -20.20
N ALA A 389 1.25 -19.04 -20.60
CA ALA A 389 0.83 -20.27 -19.93
C ALA A 389 1.89 -21.37 -20.00
N GLN A 390 2.55 -21.54 -21.15
CA GLN A 390 3.68 -22.46 -21.32
C GLN A 390 4.87 -22.09 -20.43
N LEU A 391 5.23 -20.80 -20.35
CA LEU A 391 6.32 -20.31 -19.52
C LEU A 391 6.05 -20.52 -18.02
N LEU A 392 4.83 -20.25 -17.55
CA LEU A 392 4.41 -20.55 -16.18
C LEU A 392 4.37 -22.05 -15.88
N ALA A 393 3.93 -22.89 -16.83
CA ALA A 393 3.96 -24.35 -16.67
C ALA A 393 5.40 -24.88 -16.61
N THR A 394 6.34 -24.29 -17.36
CA THR A 394 7.78 -24.57 -17.25
C THR A 394 8.31 -24.17 -15.86
N ALA A 395 8.04 -22.93 -15.42
CA ALA A 395 8.44 -22.43 -14.12
C ALA A 395 7.90 -23.29 -12.95
N GLN A 396 6.63 -23.73 -13.03
CA GLN A 396 5.99 -24.61 -12.05
C GLN A 396 6.71 -25.97 -11.93
N ASN A 397 6.99 -26.63 -13.06
CA ASN A 397 7.70 -27.91 -13.05
C ASN A 397 9.17 -27.75 -12.58
N GLN A 398 9.85 -26.67 -12.99
CA GLN A 398 11.20 -26.35 -12.54
C GLN A 398 11.25 -26.09 -11.03
N ALA A 399 10.32 -25.30 -10.48
CA ALA A 399 10.22 -25.06 -9.04
C ALA A 399 9.99 -26.34 -8.24
N LYS A 400 9.12 -27.21 -8.76
CA LYS A 400 8.85 -28.53 -8.17
C LYS A 400 10.08 -29.44 -8.17
N HIS A 401 10.83 -29.47 -9.28
CA HIS A 401 12.08 -30.23 -9.37
C HIS A 401 13.18 -29.67 -8.46
N LEU A 402 13.23 -28.35 -8.23
CA LEU A 402 14.10 -27.71 -7.23
C LEU A 402 13.55 -27.78 -5.79
N GLY A 403 12.45 -28.49 -5.54
CA GLY A 403 11.84 -28.58 -4.21
C GLY A 403 11.51 -27.22 -3.59
N ASN A 404 11.18 -26.21 -4.40
CA ASN A 404 10.86 -24.85 -3.99
C ASN A 404 9.33 -24.61 -4.09
N PRO A 405 8.55 -25.03 -3.07
CA PRO A 405 7.08 -24.91 -3.08
C PRO A 405 6.58 -23.46 -3.08
N ARG A 406 7.42 -22.48 -2.70
CA ARG A 406 7.06 -21.05 -2.75
C ARG A 406 7.00 -20.59 -4.21
N ALA A 407 8.04 -20.87 -4.98
CA ALA A 407 8.07 -20.60 -6.42
C ALA A 407 7.03 -21.45 -7.20
N GLU A 408 6.80 -22.70 -6.79
CA GLU A 408 5.75 -23.54 -7.40
C GLU A 408 4.35 -22.93 -7.18
N SER A 409 4.07 -22.42 -5.97
CA SER A 409 2.83 -21.71 -5.67
C SER A 409 2.64 -20.44 -6.52
N TYR A 410 3.69 -19.62 -6.69
CA TYR A 410 3.62 -18.44 -7.55
C TYR A 410 3.30 -18.80 -9.00
N ALA A 411 3.99 -19.80 -9.57
CA ALA A 411 3.75 -20.24 -10.94
C ALA A 411 2.32 -20.79 -11.13
N LEU A 412 1.83 -21.60 -10.19
CA LEU A 412 0.45 -22.13 -10.17
C LEU A 412 -0.60 -21.02 -10.03
N GLY A 413 -0.38 -20.06 -9.13
CA GLY A 413 -1.31 -18.96 -8.85
C GLY A 413 -1.42 -17.98 -10.02
N ARG A 414 -0.29 -17.59 -10.61
CA ARG A 414 -0.24 -16.77 -11.83
C ARG A 414 -0.83 -17.50 -13.05
N LEU A 415 -0.67 -18.82 -13.15
CA LEU A 415 -1.32 -19.61 -14.22
C LEU A 415 -2.84 -19.67 -14.02
N GLY A 416 -3.29 -19.80 -12.77
CA GLY A 416 -4.70 -19.65 -12.39
C GLY A 416 -5.26 -18.28 -12.75
N GLN A 417 -4.49 -17.20 -12.55
CA GLN A 417 -4.86 -15.82 -12.89
C GLN A 417 -4.99 -15.62 -14.41
N LEU A 418 -4.07 -16.19 -15.20
CA LEU A 418 -4.10 -16.16 -16.66
C LEU A 418 -5.30 -16.97 -17.23
N TYR A 419 -5.66 -18.06 -16.55
CA TYR A 419 -6.86 -18.84 -16.88
C TYR A 419 -8.16 -18.17 -16.41
N GLU A 420 -8.15 -17.39 -15.33
CA GLU A 420 -9.25 -16.50 -14.95
C GLU A 420 -9.48 -15.42 -16.03
N GLN A 421 -8.41 -14.77 -16.50
CA GLN A 421 -8.48 -13.77 -17.58
C GLN A 421 -9.00 -14.36 -18.91
N THR A 422 -8.66 -15.61 -19.21
CA THR A 422 -9.14 -16.34 -20.40
C THR A 422 -10.44 -17.14 -20.15
N GLN A 423 -11.13 -16.90 -19.04
CA GLN A 423 -12.44 -17.46 -18.69
C GLN A 423 -12.49 -19.00 -18.53
N GLN A 424 -11.33 -19.62 -18.28
CA GLN A 424 -11.18 -21.07 -18.05
C GLN A 424 -11.40 -21.42 -16.56
N TRP A 425 -12.58 -21.06 -16.05
CA TRP A 425 -12.86 -20.92 -14.61
C TRP A 425 -12.54 -22.14 -13.73
N GLU A 426 -12.87 -23.36 -14.18
CA GLU A 426 -12.62 -24.59 -13.41
C GLU A 426 -11.13 -24.92 -13.30
N GLU A 427 -10.37 -24.75 -14.37
CA GLU A 427 -8.92 -24.99 -14.37
C GLU A 427 -8.18 -23.89 -13.59
N ALA A 428 -8.63 -22.64 -13.72
CA ALA A 428 -8.18 -21.53 -12.88
C ALA A 428 -8.40 -21.82 -11.38
N LYS A 429 -9.58 -22.32 -10.99
CA LYS A 429 -9.91 -22.72 -9.62
C LYS A 429 -9.02 -23.87 -9.15
N ARG A 430 -8.84 -24.90 -9.98
CA ARG A 430 -7.99 -26.08 -9.68
C ARG A 430 -6.54 -25.67 -9.39
N LEU A 431 -5.96 -24.81 -10.23
CA LEU A 431 -4.60 -24.29 -10.06
C LEU A 431 -4.46 -23.39 -8.83
N THR A 432 -5.42 -22.48 -8.62
CA THR A 432 -5.44 -21.58 -7.46
C THR A 432 -5.53 -22.35 -6.14
N GLN A 433 -6.30 -23.45 -6.09
CA GLN A 433 -6.34 -24.31 -4.91
C GLN A 433 -4.99 -25.01 -4.66
N GLN A 434 -4.31 -25.47 -5.71
CA GLN A 434 -2.97 -26.07 -5.56
C GLN A 434 -1.95 -25.04 -5.07
N ALA A 435 -1.98 -23.82 -5.62
CA ALA A 435 -1.15 -22.70 -5.17
C ALA A 435 -1.40 -22.38 -3.68
N LEU A 436 -2.67 -22.27 -3.27
CA LEU A 436 -3.07 -21.96 -1.89
C LEU A 436 -2.64 -23.05 -0.90
N ASN A 437 -2.84 -24.34 -1.24
CA ASN A 437 -2.44 -25.46 -0.39
C ASN A 437 -0.94 -25.43 -0.05
N LEU A 438 -0.08 -25.07 -1.01
CA LEU A 438 1.36 -24.96 -0.81
C LEU A 438 1.72 -23.84 0.18
N VAL A 439 1.14 -22.64 0.04
CA VAL A 439 1.49 -21.50 0.92
C VAL A 439 0.86 -21.59 2.31
N GLN A 440 -0.27 -22.28 2.46
CA GLN A 440 -0.80 -22.65 3.77
C GLN A 440 0.12 -23.63 4.50
N ALA A 441 0.67 -24.64 3.81
CA ALA A 441 1.65 -25.55 4.39
C ALA A 441 2.97 -24.86 4.77
N LEU A 442 3.38 -23.85 3.99
CA LEU A 442 4.56 -23.02 4.27
C LEU A 442 4.36 -21.94 5.33
N ARG A 443 3.11 -21.65 5.73
CA ARG A 443 2.75 -20.48 6.55
C ARG A 443 3.25 -19.15 5.94
N ALA A 444 2.99 -18.97 4.65
CA ALA A 444 3.37 -17.78 3.87
C ALA A 444 2.15 -16.84 3.64
N PRO A 445 1.73 -16.05 4.65
CA PRO A 445 0.55 -15.19 4.57
C PRO A 445 0.62 -14.15 3.46
N GLU A 446 1.83 -13.64 3.15
CA GLU A 446 2.11 -12.64 2.11
C GLU A 446 1.75 -13.10 0.69
N ILE A 447 1.65 -14.41 0.50
CA ILE A 447 1.20 -15.05 -0.74
C ILE A 447 -0.23 -15.59 -0.57
N ALA A 448 -0.54 -16.16 0.61
CA ALA A 448 -1.83 -16.82 0.86
C ALA A 448 -3.03 -15.89 0.62
N TYR A 449 -2.96 -14.61 1.01
CA TYR A 449 -4.06 -13.67 0.78
C TYR A 449 -4.39 -13.48 -0.72
N GLN A 450 -3.39 -13.54 -1.60
CA GLN A 450 -3.56 -13.37 -3.04
C GLN A 450 -4.35 -14.55 -3.63
N TRP A 451 -4.01 -15.78 -3.23
CA TRP A 451 -4.71 -16.98 -3.70
C TRP A 451 -6.06 -17.19 -3.01
N GLN A 452 -6.24 -16.73 -1.76
CA GLN A 452 -7.54 -16.67 -1.09
C GLN A 452 -8.50 -15.70 -1.80
N TRP A 453 -8.02 -14.51 -2.17
CA TRP A 453 -8.79 -13.52 -2.95
C TRP A 453 -9.17 -14.07 -4.34
N GLN A 454 -8.20 -14.64 -5.05
CA GLN A 454 -8.41 -15.25 -6.37
C GLN A 454 -9.38 -16.45 -6.29
N MET A 455 -9.27 -17.29 -5.25
CA MET A 455 -10.23 -18.36 -4.98
C MET A 455 -11.64 -17.80 -4.74
N GLY A 456 -11.76 -16.71 -3.99
CA GLY A 456 -13.01 -15.98 -3.80
C GLY A 456 -13.69 -15.58 -5.11
N ARG A 457 -12.96 -14.91 -6.03
CA ARG A 457 -13.47 -14.55 -7.37
C ARG A 457 -13.89 -15.78 -8.17
N LEU A 458 -13.05 -16.83 -8.18
CA LEU A 458 -13.29 -18.05 -8.95
C LEU A 458 -14.44 -18.90 -8.41
N LEU A 459 -14.71 -18.88 -7.11
CA LEU A 459 -15.88 -19.53 -6.51
C LEU A 459 -17.19 -18.82 -6.91
N VAL A 460 -17.20 -17.50 -7.04
CA VAL A 460 -18.35 -16.76 -7.60
C VAL A 460 -18.55 -17.10 -9.08
N LYS A 461 -17.47 -17.20 -9.88
CA LYS A 461 -17.55 -17.54 -11.32
C LYS A 461 -17.86 -19.00 -11.62
N THR A 462 -17.62 -19.91 -10.67
CA THR A 462 -17.93 -21.35 -10.80
C THR A 462 -19.13 -21.80 -9.97
N ALA A 463 -19.94 -20.86 -9.47
CA ALA A 463 -21.18 -21.13 -8.78
C ALA A 463 -22.19 -21.80 -9.72
N ASN A 464 -22.43 -23.10 -9.53
CA ASN A 464 -23.40 -23.87 -10.29
C ASN A 464 -24.78 -23.83 -9.60
N GLU A 465 -25.83 -23.50 -10.36
CA GLU A 465 -27.22 -23.46 -9.90
C GLU A 465 -27.65 -24.75 -9.17
N ARG A 466 -27.09 -25.89 -9.58
CA ARG A 466 -27.35 -27.23 -9.03
C ARG A 466 -26.82 -27.46 -7.61
N GLU A 467 -25.81 -26.72 -7.15
CA GLU A 467 -25.33 -26.81 -5.76
C GLU A 467 -26.11 -25.88 -4.80
N GLY A 468 -27.11 -25.16 -5.33
CA GLY A 468 -27.78 -24.06 -4.66
C GLY A 468 -26.83 -22.88 -4.48
N ASN A 469 -27.09 -21.75 -5.15
CA ASN A 469 -26.16 -20.62 -5.24
C ASN A 469 -25.58 -20.20 -3.87
N GLY A 470 -26.40 -20.20 -2.82
CA GLY A 470 -25.97 -19.88 -1.45
C GLY A 470 -24.78 -20.71 -0.92
N SER A 471 -24.60 -21.97 -1.35
CA SER A 471 -23.45 -22.79 -0.92
C SER A 471 -22.14 -22.36 -1.59
N ALA A 472 -22.19 -21.87 -2.83
CA ALA A 472 -21.03 -21.33 -3.56
C ALA A 472 -20.68 -19.93 -3.06
N TYR A 473 -21.68 -19.06 -2.88
CA TYR A 473 -21.50 -17.73 -2.29
C TYR A 473 -20.96 -17.80 -0.85
N ALA A 474 -21.42 -18.74 -0.01
CA ALA A 474 -20.85 -18.94 1.33
C ALA A 474 -19.36 -19.35 1.29
N ARG A 475 -18.95 -20.24 0.36
CA ARG A 475 -17.53 -20.60 0.14
C ARG A 475 -16.70 -19.41 -0.36
N ALA A 476 -17.26 -18.60 -1.26
CA ALA A 476 -16.61 -17.38 -1.74
C ALA A 476 -16.39 -16.38 -0.58
N ILE A 477 -17.45 -16.03 0.15
CA ILE A 477 -17.40 -15.14 1.32
C ILE A 477 -16.36 -15.62 2.34
N ALA A 478 -16.29 -16.94 2.62
CA ALA A 478 -15.26 -17.49 3.50
C ALA A 478 -13.82 -17.27 2.96
N SER A 479 -13.59 -17.48 1.66
CA SER A 479 -12.28 -17.27 1.02
C SER A 479 -11.85 -15.80 1.05
N TYR A 480 -12.77 -14.87 0.76
CA TYR A 480 -12.53 -13.43 0.89
C TYR A 480 -12.32 -12.99 2.34
N THR A 481 -13.07 -13.55 3.28
CA THR A 481 -12.92 -13.26 4.72
C THR A 481 -11.52 -13.67 5.18
N GLU A 482 -11.03 -14.83 4.75
CA GLU A 482 -9.67 -15.27 5.09
C GLU A 482 -8.59 -14.41 4.42
N ALA A 483 -8.81 -13.93 3.19
CA ALA A 483 -7.92 -12.95 2.54
C ALA A 483 -7.84 -11.64 3.35
N VAL A 484 -8.98 -11.14 3.83
CA VAL A 484 -9.04 -9.94 4.69
C VAL A 484 -8.39 -10.20 6.06
N ASN A 485 -8.62 -11.35 6.70
CA ASN A 485 -7.97 -11.73 7.96
C ASN A 485 -6.44 -11.79 7.80
N THR A 486 -5.97 -12.43 6.73
CA THR A 486 -4.54 -12.57 6.41
C THR A 486 -3.91 -11.21 6.13
N LEU A 487 -4.62 -10.30 5.45
CA LEU A 487 -4.18 -8.91 5.28
C LEU A 487 -4.15 -8.14 6.60
N GLN A 488 -5.10 -8.37 7.51
CA GLN A 488 -5.12 -7.72 8.83
C GLN A 488 -3.98 -8.18 9.75
N SER A 489 -3.57 -9.46 9.69
CA SER A 489 -2.41 -9.93 10.46
C SER A 489 -1.09 -9.42 9.87
N LEU A 490 -0.90 -9.52 8.54
CA LEU A 490 0.23 -8.92 7.83
C LEU A 490 0.40 -7.44 8.14
N ARG A 491 -0.72 -6.69 8.21
CA ARG A 491 -0.75 -5.23 8.41
C ARG A 491 0.05 -4.75 9.62
N GLN A 492 0.21 -5.55 10.68
CA GLN A 492 1.01 -5.15 11.85
C GLN A 492 2.49 -4.95 11.53
N ASP A 493 3.04 -5.66 10.53
CA ASP A 493 4.42 -5.48 10.06
C ASP A 493 4.54 -4.86 8.66
N LEU A 494 3.55 -5.08 7.78
CA LEU A 494 3.57 -4.55 6.41
C LEU A 494 3.49 -3.02 6.35
N VAL A 495 2.68 -2.39 7.22
CA VAL A 495 2.36 -0.95 7.15
C VAL A 495 3.56 -0.04 7.33
N ALA A 496 4.61 -0.48 8.03
CA ALA A 496 5.84 0.27 8.18
C ALA A 496 6.75 0.23 6.93
N THR A 497 6.30 -0.40 5.83
CA THR A 497 7.23 -0.94 4.82
C THR A 497 6.88 -0.75 3.34
N GLU A 498 5.91 0.09 2.95
CA GLU A 498 5.68 0.37 1.52
C GLU A 498 5.21 1.82 1.26
N GLN A 499 6.02 2.64 0.56
CA GLN A 499 5.56 3.95 0.04
C GLN A 499 4.65 3.82 -1.19
N ASP A 500 4.85 2.78 -1.99
CA ASP A 500 4.17 2.54 -3.27
C ASP A 500 2.69 2.15 -3.09
N VAL A 501 2.30 1.87 -1.86
CA VAL A 501 0.94 1.51 -1.40
C VAL A 501 -0.04 2.70 -1.48
N GLN A 502 0.33 3.86 -2.04
CA GLN A 502 -0.68 4.75 -2.63
C GLN A 502 -1.27 4.21 -3.94
N PHE A 503 -0.54 3.42 -4.72
CA PHE A 503 -1.05 2.76 -5.94
C PHE A 503 -1.30 1.27 -5.70
N SER A 504 -0.36 0.52 -5.13
CA SER A 504 -0.56 -0.93 -4.91
C SER A 504 -1.68 -1.24 -3.91
N PHE A 505 -2.02 -0.35 -2.96
CA PHE A 505 -3.24 -0.52 -2.14
C PHE A 505 -4.52 -0.46 -2.98
N ARG A 506 -4.64 0.54 -3.87
CA ARG A 506 -5.82 0.73 -4.72
C ARG A 506 -5.99 -0.41 -5.72
N GLU A 507 -4.89 -1.00 -6.17
CA GLU A 507 -4.90 -2.06 -7.18
C GLU A 507 -4.92 -3.49 -6.60
N ARG A 508 -4.38 -3.72 -5.39
CA ARG A 508 -4.20 -5.06 -4.80
C ARG A 508 -4.88 -5.31 -3.45
N ILE A 509 -5.20 -4.27 -2.68
CA ILE A 509 -5.65 -4.40 -1.27
C ILE A 509 -7.09 -3.93 -1.11
N GLU A 510 -7.38 -2.68 -1.47
CA GLU A 510 -8.72 -2.08 -1.45
C GLU A 510 -9.78 -2.92 -2.19
N PRO A 511 -9.49 -3.53 -3.35
CA PRO A 511 -10.44 -4.44 -4.01
C PRO A 511 -10.82 -5.65 -3.16
N VAL A 512 -9.90 -6.23 -2.37
CA VAL A 512 -10.18 -7.42 -1.53
C VAL A 512 -11.26 -7.12 -0.49
N TYR A 513 -11.18 -5.94 0.14
CA TYR A 513 -12.19 -5.47 1.09
C TYR A 513 -13.50 -5.10 0.38
N ARG A 514 -13.44 -4.36 -0.74
CA ARG A 514 -14.65 -3.91 -1.47
C ARG A 514 -15.42 -5.07 -2.10
N GLU A 515 -14.75 -6.07 -2.64
CA GLU A 515 -15.38 -7.27 -3.23
C GLU A 515 -15.96 -8.20 -2.15
N LEU A 516 -15.35 -8.28 -0.96
CA LEU A 516 -15.99 -8.93 0.20
C LEU A 516 -17.27 -8.18 0.63
N VAL A 517 -17.21 -6.85 0.72
CA VAL A 517 -18.38 -6.03 1.09
C VAL A 517 -19.49 -6.14 0.04
N ASP A 518 -19.16 -6.14 -1.26
CA ASP A 518 -20.13 -6.39 -2.34
C ASP A 518 -20.86 -7.72 -2.14
N LEU A 519 -20.14 -8.83 -1.96
CA LEU A 519 -20.72 -10.16 -1.75
C LEU A 519 -21.55 -10.27 -0.46
N LEU A 520 -21.17 -9.55 0.60
CA LEU A 520 -21.95 -9.50 1.84
C LEU A 520 -23.21 -8.64 1.71
N LEU A 521 -23.24 -7.69 0.78
CA LEU A 521 -24.37 -6.79 0.50
C LEU A 521 -25.12 -7.13 -0.79
N GLN A 522 -25.01 -8.37 -1.29
CA GLN A 522 -25.87 -8.86 -2.36
C GLN A 522 -27.22 -9.28 -1.77
N ASP A 523 -28.30 -8.63 -2.22
CA ASP A 523 -29.66 -9.03 -1.83
C ASP A 523 -29.91 -10.49 -2.24
N THR A 524 -30.14 -11.32 -1.24
CA THR A 524 -30.30 -12.77 -1.38
C THR A 524 -31.58 -13.17 -0.64
N PRO A 525 -32.74 -13.17 -1.33
CA PRO A 525 -34.04 -13.35 -0.67
C PRO A 525 -34.19 -14.67 0.09
N ASP A 526 -33.47 -15.72 -0.32
CA ASP A 526 -33.51 -17.05 0.30
C ASP A 526 -32.62 -17.17 1.57
N LEU A 527 -31.81 -16.15 1.91
CA LEU A 527 -30.99 -16.20 3.13
C LEU A 527 -31.86 -15.98 4.38
N PRO A 528 -31.69 -16.79 5.45
CA PRO A 528 -32.32 -16.54 6.74
C PRO A 528 -31.97 -15.14 7.28
N GLN A 529 -32.94 -14.47 7.90
CA GLN A 529 -32.79 -13.10 8.42
C GLN A 529 -31.59 -12.96 9.39
N GLU A 530 -31.30 -14.00 10.18
CA GLU A 530 -30.12 -14.02 11.05
C GLU A 530 -28.80 -13.97 10.25
N GLN A 531 -28.73 -14.66 9.12
CA GLN A 531 -27.56 -14.65 8.24
C GLN A 531 -27.47 -13.35 7.44
N GLN A 532 -28.59 -12.77 7.00
CA GLN A 532 -28.61 -11.42 6.43
C GLN A 532 -28.07 -10.39 7.46
N GLN A 533 -28.53 -10.43 8.71
CA GLN A 533 -28.05 -9.55 9.77
C GLN A 533 -26.56 -9.77 10.11
N LYS A 534 -26.07 -11.02 10.07
CA LYS A 534 -24.63 -11.33 10.16
C LYS A 534 -23.86 -10.72 8.99
N ASN A 535 -24.34 -10.87 7.76
CA ASN A 535 -23.70 -10.31 6.57
C ASN A 535 -23.61 -8.78 6.63
N LEU A 536 -24.68 -8.07 7.01
CA LEU A 536 -24.65 -6.61 7.23
C LEU A 536 -23.63 -6.20 8.30
N SER A 537 -23.53 -6.99 9.38
CA SER A 537 -22.59 -6.74 10.48
C SER A 537 -21.14 -6.94 10.03
N SER A 538 -20.87 -7.98 9.24
CA SER A 538 -19.57 -8.24 8.62
C SER A 538 -19.21 -7.19 7.58
N ALA A 539 -20.15 -6.75 6.72
CA ALA A 539 -19.91 -5.71 5.72
C ALA A 539 -19.48 -4.39 6.39
N ARG A 540 -20.18 -4.00 7.46
CA ARG A 540 -19.84 -2.85 8.31
C ARG A 540 -18.45 -2.99 8.94
N ALA A 541 -18.11 -4.18 9.46
CA ALA A 541 -16.78 -4.44 10.03
C ALA A 541 -15.66 -4.40 8.98
N THR A 542 -15.89 -4.95 7.78
CA THR A 542 -14.92 -4.96 6.68
C THR A 542 -14.68 -3.56 6.12
N ILE A 543 -15.70 -2.71 5.98
CA ILE A 543 -15.49 -1.32 5.52
C ILE A 543 -14.80 -0.45 6.59
N GLU A 544 -15.10 -0.66 7.88
CA GLU A 544 -14.32 -0.04 8.98
C GLU A 544 -12.85 -0.52 8.97
N ALA A 545 -12.60 -1.81 8.71
CA ALA A 545 -11.24 -2.35 8.60
C ALA A 545 -10.47 -1.79 7.38
N LEU A 546 -11.16 -1.54 6.26
CA LEU A 546 -10.59 -0.83 5.10
C LEU A 546 -10.23 0.62 5.45
N GLN A 547 -11.12 1.36 6.12
CA GLN A 547 -10.87 2.73 6.57
C GLN A 547 -9.67 2.80 7.52
N LEU A 548 -9.57 1.86 8.46
CA LEU A 548 -8.40 1.71 9.31
C LEU A 548 -7.13 1.42 8.51
N ALA A 549 -7.19 0.56 7.49
CA ALA A 549 -6.05 0.21 6.65
C ALA A 549 -5.58 1.40 5.79
N GLU A 550 -6.50 2.22 5.27
CA GLU A 550 -6.18 3.50 4.61
C GLU A 550 -5.48 4.50 5.55
N LEU A 551 -5.94 4.62 6.80
CA LEU A 551 -5.32 5.50 7.81
C LEU A 551 -3.94 5.00 8.25
N SER A 552 -3.75 3.69 8.44
CA SER A 552 -2.44 3.09 8.68
C SER A 552 -1.47 3.34 7.53
N ASN A 553 -1.91 3.11 6.29
CA ASN A 553 -1.13 3.39 5.06
C ASN A 553 -0.72 4.88 4.97
N PHE A 554 -1.64 5.79 5.29
CA PHE A 554 -1.35 7.23 5.31
C PHE A 554 -0.23 7.59 6.31
N PHE A 555 -0.18 6.94 7.47
CA PHE A 555 0.82 7.22 8.51
C PHE A 555 2.08 6.36 8.50
N ARG A 556 2.06 5.20 7.84
CA ARG A 556 3.15 4.21 7.78
C ARG A 556 3.54 3.67 9.16
N GLU A 557 2.57 3.61 10.08
CA GLU A 557 2.72 3.05 11.42
C GLU A 557 1.59 2.06 11.72
N ALA A 558 1.97 0.95 12.36
CA ALA A 558 1.05 0.03 13.00
C ALA A 558 0.60 0.59 14.36
N CYS A 559 -0.33 -0.11 15.04
CA CYS A 559 -0.89 0.25 16.35
C CYS A 559 -1.77 1.51 16.36
N LEU A 560 -3.03 1.32 15.96
CA LEU A 560 -4.16 1.96 16.63
C LEU A 560 -4.97 0.82 17.25
N ASP A 561 -4.66 0.45 18.50
CA ASP A 561 -5.30 -0.67 19.21
C ASP A 561 -6.71 -0.28 19.64
N SER A 562 -7.63 -0.36 18.68
CA SER A 562 -8.94 0.28 18.71
C SER A 562 -10.04 -0.70 19.11
N GLN A 563 -10.47 -0.65 20.37
CA GLN A 563 -11.51 -1.54 20.90
C GLN A 563 -12.92 -1.09 20.46
N PRO A 564 -13.63 -1.84 19.60
CA PRO A 564 -14.91 -1.41 19.04
C PRO A 564 -16.00 -1.30 20.12
N GLN A 565 -16.45 -0.07 20.40
CA GLN A 565 -17.57 0.20 21.31
C GLN A 565 -18.88 0.40 20.52
N PRO A 566 -19.98 -0.29 20.90
CA PRO A 566 -21.28 -0.01 20.31
C PRO A 566 -21.76 1.41 20.69
N ILE A 567 -21.87 2.29 19.69
CA ILE A 567 -22.38 3.67 19.81
C ILE A 567 -23.69 3.78 20.61
N GLU A 568 -24.52 2.75 20.51
CA GLU A 568 -25.84 2.65 21.14
C GLU A 568 -25.77 2.69 22.68
N LYS A 569 -24.61 2.37 23.27
CA LYS A 569 -24.33 2.50 24.70
C LYS A 569 -23.94 3.94 25.12
N VAL A 570 -23.85 4.86 24.17
CA VAL A 570 -23.12 6.13 24.32
C VAL A 570 -23.96 7.34 23.91
N ASP A 571 -24.63 7.30 22.75
CA ASP A 571 -25.62 8.30 22.36
C ASP A 571 -26.91 7.60 21.86
N PRO A 572 -27.94 7.46 22.71
CA PRO A 572 -29.22 6.85 22.32
C PRO A 572 -30.06 7.76 21.40
N SER A 573 -29.59 8.96 21.06
CA SER A 573 -30.21 9.89 20.12
C SER A 573 -29.48 9.97 18.76
N ALA A 574 -28.39 9.21 18.59
CA ALA A 574 -27.62 9.13 17.36
C ALA A 574 -28.04 7.97 16.45
N ALA A 575 -27.96 8.19 15.13
CA ALA A 575 -27.92 7.13 14.13
C ALA A 575 -26.59 7.19 13.37
N VAL A 576 -26.08 6.03 12.95
CA VAL A 576 -24.86 5.96 12.12
C VAL A 576 -25.21 5.59 10.69
N ILE A 577 -24.72 6.39 9.75
CA ILE A 577 -24.92 6.22 8.32
C ILE A 577 -23.56 5.86 7.70
N TYR A 578 -23.48 4.65 7.14
CA TYR A 578 -22.34 4.13 6.41
C TYR A 578 -22.66 4.13 4.91
N PRO A 579 -22.35 5.21 4.17
CA PRO A 579 -22.34 5.14 2.71
C PRO A 579 -21.13 4.32 2.25
N ILE A 580 -21.36 3.35 1.38
CA ILE A 580 -20.34 2.42 0.87
C ILE A 580 -20.39 2.48 -0.66
N ILE A 581 -19.31 2.94 -1.28
CA ILE A 581 -19.22 3.08 -2.73
C ILE A 581 -18.75 1.74 -3.32
N LEU A 582 -19.67 1.05 -3.99
CA LEU A 582 -19.37 -0.13 -4.81
C LEU A 582 -19.28 0.28 -6.29
N ARG A 583 -18.86 -0.67 -7.13
CA ARG A 583 -18.54 -0.42 -8.54
C ARG A 583 -19.75 0.06 -9.34
N ASP A 584 -20.89 -0.57 -9.13
CA ASP A 584 -22.15 -0.44 -9.86
C ASP A 584 -23.25 0.30 -9.08
N ARG A 585 -23.15 0.32 -7.75
CA ARG A 585 -24.15 0.88 -6.84
C ARG A 585 -23.53 1.57 -5.62
N LEU A 586 -24.35 2.39 -4.94
CA LEU A 586 -24.06 3.02 -3.67
C LEU A 586 -24.94 2.37 -2.60
N GLU A 587 -24.32 1.72 -1.62
CA GLU A 587 -25.01 1.11 -0.48
C GLU A 587 -25.03 2.07 0.71
N VAL A 588 -26.09 2.02 1.50
CA VAL A 588 -26.20 2.75 2.78
C VAL A 588 -26.58 1.78 3.89
N ILE A 589 -25.64 1.46 4.79
CA ILE A 589 -25.97 0.73 6.03
C ILE A 589 -26.34 1.75 7.12
N LEU A 590 -27.49 1.53 7.77
CA LEU A 590 -28.00 2.33 8.88
C LEU A 590 -27.92 1.51 10.18
N SER A 591 -27.28 2.10 11.21
CA SER A 591 -27.35 1.65 12.60
C SER A 591 -28.23 2.60 13.42
N LEU A 592 -29.12 2.01 14.23
CA LEU A 592 -30.08 2.69 15.10
C LEU A 592 -30.03 2.07 16.50
N PRO A 593 -30.10 2.83 17.60
CA PRO A 593 -29.98 2.31 18.96
C PRO A 593 -31.01 1.21 19.28
N GLY A 594 -30.53 0.04 19.69
CA GLY A 594 -31.36 -1.11 20.06
C GLY A 594 -32.12 -1.73 18.89
N GLN A 595 -31.63 -1.64 17.66
CA GLN A 595 -32.29 -2.13 16.46
C GLN A 595 -31.35 -2.97 15.57
N PRO A 596 -31.87 -3.93 14.78
CA PRO A 596 -31.08 -4.56 13.72
C PRO A 596 -30.63 -3.53 12.69
N LEU A 597 -29.50 -3.81 12.03
CA LEU A 597 -28.98 -2.99 10.94
C LEU A 597 -29.97 -3.00 9.77
N ARG A 598 -30.01 -1.91 9.01
CA ARG A 598 -30.77 -1.80 7.76
C ARG A 598 -29.82 -1.46 6.63
N HIS A 599 -30.14 -1.88 5.42
CA HIS A 599 -29.40 -1.48 4.21
C HIS A 599 -30.35 -0.92 3.16
N TYR A 600 -29.83 -0.05 2.31
CA TYR A 600 -30.56 0.59 1.21
C TYR A 600 -29.62 0.74 0.01
N ALA A 601 -29.88 0.01 -1.07
CA ALA A 601 -29.10 0.06 -2.30
C ALA A 601 -29.63 1.15 -3.25
N THR A 602 -28.74 1.97 -3.79
CA THR A 602 -29.04 2.94 -4.86
C THR A 602 -28.23 2.60 -6.11
N PRO A 603 -28.84 2.36 -7.29
CA PRO A 603 -28.14 1.96 -8.52
C PRO A 603 -27.44 3.15 -9.20
N VAL A 604 -26.38 3.66 -8.56
CA VAL A 604 -25.46 4.68 -9.09
C VAL A 604 -24.03 4.18 -8.97
N SER A 605 -23.32 4.15 -10.11
CA SER A 605 -21.95 3.64 -10.17
C SER A 605 -20.95 4.53 -9.42
N GLN A 606 -19.82 3.96 -9.00
CA GLN A 606 -18.71 4.69 -8.37
C GLN A 606 -18.36 5.97 -9.13
N GLN A 607 -18.23 5.91 -10.46
CA GLN A 607 -17.86 7.06 -11.28
C GLN A 607 -18.89 8.20 -11.18
N GLN A 608 -20.19 7.87 -11.17
CA GLN A 608 -21.25 8.87 -10.96
C GLN A 608 -21.13 9.49 -9.57
N VAL A 609 -20.97 8.70 -8.51
CA VAL A 609 -20.82 9.20 -7.14
C VAL A 609 -19.60 10.14 -7.03
N GLU A 610 -18.48 9.79 -7.65
CA GLU A 610 -17.28 10.64 -7.70
C GLU A 610 -17.50 11.94 -8.48
N ASP A 611 -18.12 11.89 -9.66
CA ASP A 611 -18.39 13.08 -10.47
C ASP A 611 -19.40 14.03 -9.83
N VAL A 612 -20.46 13.49 -9.23
CA VAL A 612 -21.46 14.30 -8.48
C VAL A 612 -20.82 14.92 -7.23
N SER A 613 -19.97 14.18 -6.51
CA SER A 613 -19.17 14.73 -5.40
C SER A 613 -18.21 15.83 -5.87
N ASN A 614 -17.59 15.67 -7.03
CA ASN A 614 -16.72 16.69 -7.61
C ASN A 614 -17.50 17.95 -8.03
N ARG A 615 -18.69 17.80 -8.62
CA ARG A 615 -19.59 18.93 -8.94
C ARG A 615 -20.06 19.66 -7.67
N MET A 616 -20.44 18.93 -6.62
CA MET A 616 -20.85 19.52 -5.33
C MET A 616 -19.73 20.36 -4.70
N ARG A 617 -18.50 19.83 -4.65
CA ARG A 617 -17.33 20.57 -4.15
C ARG A 617 -17.02 21.83 -4.98
N GLN A 618 -17.39 21.85 -6.26
CA GLN A 618 -17.22 23.01 -7.14
C GLN A 618 -18.34 24.04 -6.99
N SER A 619 -19.58 23.64 -6.70
CA SER A 619 -20.74 24.53 -6.49
C SER A 619 -20.85 25.10 -5.07
N LEU A 620 -19.92 24.74 -4.18
CA LEU A 620 -19.77 25.29 -2.82
C LEU A 620 -18.83 26.50 -2.73
N ARG A 621 -18.36 27.05 -3.86
CA ARG A 621 -17.56 28.29 -3.91
C ARG A 621 -18.44 29.51 -3.57
N SER A 622 -17.86 30.56 -2.99
CA SER A 622 -18.54 31.83 -2.67
C SER A 622 -19.25 32.50 -3.86
N THR A 623 -18.83 32.20 -5.09
CA THR A 623 -19.38 32.76 -6.34
C THR A 623 -20.47 31.89 -7.01
N SER A 624 -20.86 30.75 -6.42
CA SER A 624 -21.77 29.78 -7.06
C SER A 624 -23.24 30.02 -6.74
N PHE A 625 -24.10 29.86 -7.75
CA PHE A 625 -25.52 30.19 -7.63
C PHE A 625 -26.33 29.06 -6.96
N ALA A 626 -27.43 29.43 -6.30
CA ALA A 626 -28.31 28.45 -5.65
C ALA A 626 -28.91 27.46 -6.66
N GLN A 627 -29.21 27.90 -7.87
CA GLN A 627 -29.71 27.10 -8.98
C GLN A 627 -28.69 26.02 -9.45
N GLU A 628 -27.40 26.25 -9.25
CA GLU A 628 -26.33 25.28 -9.57
C GLU A 628 -26.13 24.30 -8.41
N ARG A 629 -26.09 24.82 -7.18
CA ARG A 629 -25.74 24.05 -5.98
C ARG A 629 -26.87 23.17 -5.46
N LEU A 630 -28.08 23.71 -5.30
CA LEU A 630 -29.16 23.02 -4.59
C LEU A 630 -29.61 21.72 -5.26
N PRO A 631 -29.70 21.60 -6.61
CA PRO A 631 -30.02 20.33 -7.25
C PRO A 631 -28.98 19.23 -6.97
N ILE A 632 -27.68 19.58 -6.91
CA ILE A 632 -26.60 18.63 -6.61
C ILE A 632 -26.63 18.24 -5.13
N ALA A 633 -26.89 19.20 -4.24
CA ALA A 633 -27.09 18.94 -2.81
C ALA A 633 -28.29 18.02 -2.54
N GLN A 634 -29.33 18.11 -3.36
CA GLN A 634 -30.52 17.27 -3.31
C GLN A 634 -30.28 15.89 -3.93
N GLU A 635 -29.55 15.80 -5.04
CA GLU A 635 -29.12 14.54 -5.67
C GLU A 635 -28.40 13.63 -4.66
N ILE A 636 -27.46 14.17 -3.89
CA ILE A 636 -26.73 13.42 -2.85
C ILE A 636 -27.62 13.15 -1.60
N TYR A 637 -28.51 14.08 -1.22
CA TYR A 637 -29.49 13.85 -0.15
C TYR A 637 -30.42 12.67 -0.47
N THR A 638 -30.89 12.59 -1.72
CA THR A 638 -31.77 11.51 -2.20
C THR A 638 -31.10 10.14 -2.15
N TRP A 639 -29.78 10.06 -2.31
CA TRP A 639 -29.04 8.81 -2.15
C TRP A 639 -28.77 8.45 -0.68
N LEU A 640 -28.38 9.42 0.15
CA LEU A 640 -27.80 9.14 1.47
C LEU A 640 -28.77 9.25 2.66
N VAL A 641 -29.77 10.13 2.58
CA VAL A 641 -30.62 10.50 3.73
C VAL A 641 -32.09 10.17 3.47
N GLN A 642 -32.57 10.39 2.25
CA GLN A 642 -33.95 10.10 1.89
C GLN A 642 -34.39 8.63 2.09
N PRO A 643 -33.55 7.59 1.90
CA PRO A 643 -33.96 6.21 2.19
C PRO A 643 -34.17 5.94 3.70
N VAL A 644 -33.40 6.60 4.56
CA VAL A 644 -33.39 6.37 6.02
C VAL A 644 -34.35 7.28 6.80
N ILE A 645 -34.83 8.37 6.20
CA ILE A 645 -35.56 9.46 6.90
C ILE A 645 -36.80 9.00 7.68
N ALA A 646 -37.53 8.00 7.17
CA ALA A 646 -38.71 7.45 7.84
C ALA A 646 -38.37 6.74 9.15
N ASP A 647 -37.18 6.13 9.26
CA ASP A 647 -36.72 5.42 10.45
C ASP A 647 -35.98 6.34 11.43
N LEU A 648 -35.23 7.33 10.92
CA LEU A 648 -34.70 8.44 11.72
C LEU A 648 -35.83 9.19 12.45
N THR A 649 -36.94 9.45 11.74
CA THR A 649 -38.13 10.11 12.30
C THR A 649 -38.81 9.22 13.34
N ARG A 650 -38.99 7.91 13.05
CA ARG A 650 -39.65 6.95 13.94
C ARG A 650 -38.91 6.78 15.28
N GLN A 651 -37.57 6.75 15.24
CA GLN A 651 -36.73 6.66 16.44
C GLN A 651 -36.38 8.04 17.05
N SER A 652 -37.01 9.12 16.56
CA SER A 652 -36.81 10.49 17.07
C SER A 652 -35.35 10.99 17.09
N ILE A 653 -34.50 10.46 16.20
CA ILE A 653 -33.06 10.73 16.12
C ILE A 653 -32.76 12.24 16.06
N LYS A 654 -31.66 12.65 16.70
CA LYS A 654 -31.18 14.04 16.78
C LYS A 654 -29.77 14.22 16.22
N THR A 655 -28.94 13.18 16.27
CA THR A 655 -27.56 13.20 15.75
C THR A 655 -27.41 12.22 14.59
N LEU A 656 -26.79 12.66 13.50
CA LEU A 656 -26.36 11.81 12.39
C LEU A 656 -24.84 11.74 12.37
N VAL A 657 -24.31 10.54 12.62
CA VAL A 657 -22.87 10.26 12.57
C VAL A 657 -22.58 9.58 11.23
N PHE A 658 -21.75 10.20 10.40
CA PHE A 658 -21.40 9.68 9.09
C PHE A 658 -20.03 9.00 9.11
N VAL A 659 -19.99 7.74 8.67
CA VAL A 659 -18.76 6.94 8.50
C VAL A 659 -18.44 6.91 6.99
N LEU A 660 -17.87 8.01 6.50
CA LEU A 660 -17.82 8.33 5.07
C LEU A 660 -16.78 7.50 4.29
N ASP A 661 -17.18 7.01 3.11
CA ASP A 661 -16.33 6.29 2.17
C ASP A 661 -15.85 7.17 1.00
N GLY A 662 -14.67 6.85 0.47
CA GLY A 662 -14.09 7.40 -0.76
C GLY A 662 -14.23 8.92 -0.93
N SER A 663 -14.83 9.32 -2.06
CA SER A 663 -14.98 10.73 -2.47
C SER A 663 -15.90 11.55 -1.56
N LEU A 664 -16.89 10.90 -0.91
CA LEU A 664 -17.88 11.53 -0.03
C LEU A 664 -17.25 12.16 1.22
N ARG A 665 -16.08 11.67 1.66
CA ARG A 665 -15.30 12.23 2.78
C ARG A 665 -14.95 13.71 2.62
N ASN A 666 -14.94 14.21 1.38
CA ASN A 666 -14.57 15.59 1.04
C ASN A 666 -15.81 16.48 0.80
N LEU A 667 -16.96 16.13 1.40
CA LEU A 667 -18.23 16.84 1.27
C LEU A 667 -18.79 17.23 2.65
N PRO A 668 -19.35 18.45 2.79
CA PRO A 668 -20.04 18.84 4.02
C PRO A 668 -21.45 18.25 4.05
N MET A 669 -21.66 17.19 4.84
CA MET A 669 -23.00 16.60 5.02
C MET A 669 -24.04 17.62 5.53
N ALA A 670 -23.59 18.67 6.23
CA ALA A 670 -24.38 19.81 6.67
C ALA A 670 -25.09 20.59 5.55
N ALA A 671 -24.54 20.59 4.32
CA ALA A 671 -25.10 21.31 3.17
C ALA A 671 -25.88 20.41 2.19
N LEU A 672 -26.17 19.14 2.55
CA LEU A 672 -27.18 18.35 1.85
C LEU A 672 -28.56 19.01 2.03
N TYR A 673 -29.42 18.91 1.01
CA TYR A 673 -30.65 19.72 0.91
C TYR A 673 -31.86 18.84 0.58
N ASP A 674 -32.93 18.91 1.37
CA ASP A 674 -34.11 18.04 1.22
C ASP A 674 -35.10 18.52 0.14
N GLY A 675 -34.85 19.68 -0.46
CA GLY A 675 -35.75 20.41 -1.36
C GLY A 675 -36.29 21.71 -0.76
N LYS A 676 -36.20 21.89 0.57
CA LYS A 676 -36.69 23.06 1.33
C LYS A 676 -35.65 23.65 2.27
N GLN A 677 -34.86 22.81 2.94
CA GLN A 677 -33.93 23.16 4.02
C GLN A 677 -32.66 22.31 3.95
N PHE A 678 -31.59 22.77 4.60
CA PHE A 678 -30.36 22.03 4.75
C PHE A 678 -30.44 20.99 5.88
N LEU A 679 -29.67 19.90 5.77
CA LEU A 679 -29.66 18.81 6.74
C LEU A 679 -29.32 19.28 8.17
N ILE A 680 -28.44 20.30 8.29
CA ILE A 680 -28.03 20.91 9.56
C ILE A 680 -29.17 21.63 10.29
N GLU A 681 -30.22 22.06 9.59
CA GLU A 681 -31.40 22.67 10.22
C GLU A 681 -32.17 21.62 11.03
N HIS A 682 -32.18 20.36 10.55
CA HIS A 682 -32.90 19.25 11.17
C HIS A 682 -32.06 18.49 12.22
N TYR A 683 -30.80 18.17 11.91
CA TYR A 683 -29.98 17.24 12.70
C TYR A 683 -28.62 17.82 13.10
N ARG A 684 -28.11 17.39 14.26
CA ARG A 684 -26.69 17.48 14.62
C ARG A 684 -25.90 16.55 13.71
N ILE A 685 -24.71 16.95 13.27
CA ILE A 685 -23.91 16.20 12.29
C ILE A 685 -22.49 16.04 12.81
N ALA A 686 -21.98 14.81 12.74
CA ALA A 686 -20.60 14.47 13.06
C ALA A 686 -20.04 13.45 12.05
N ILE A 687 -18.72 13.35 11.96
CA ILE A 687 -18.01 12.42 11.09
C ILE A 687 -17.12 11.52 11.95
N ALA A 688 -17.23 10.20 11.76
CA ALA A 688 -16.35 9.23 12.41
C ALA A 688 -15.44 8.58 11.35
N PRO A 689 -14.10 8.65 11.49
CA PRO A 689 -13.18 7.97 10.57
C PRO A 689 -13.33 6.45 10.57
N SER A 690 -13.72 5.92 11.73
CA SER A 690 -14.22 4.57 12.01
C SER A 690 -14.77 4.59 13.44
N LEU A 691 -15.84 3.85 13.76
CA LEU A 691 -16.36 3.80 15.14
C LEU A 691 -15.39 3.11 16.12
N GLN A 692 -14.40 2.39 15.62
CA GLN A 692 -13.47 1.61 16.44
C GLN A 692 -12.45 2.51 17.17
N LEU A 693 -12.07 3.64 16.56
CA LEU A 693 -10.91 4.45 16.95
C LEU A 693 -11.11 5.33 18.19
N LEU A 694 -12.31 5.88 18.38
CA LEU A 694 -12.57 6.91 19.37
C LEU A 694 -13.86 6.55 20.14
N PRO A 695 -13.77 5.91 21.32
CA PRO A 695 -14.95 5.66 22.15
C PRO A 695 -15.52 7.01 22.59
N PRO A 696 -16.78 7.36 22.21
CA PRO A 696 -17.33 8.63 22.61
C PRO A 696 -17.60 8.61 24.12
N GLN A 697 -17.40 9.75 24.78
CA GLN A 697 -17.64 9.93 26.21
C GLN A 697 -18.24 11.32 26.47
N PRO A 698 -19.14 11.48 27.45
CA PRO A 698 -19.66 12.80 27.84
C PRO A 698 -18.54 13.76 28.23
N PHE A 699 -18.57 14.97 27.69
CA PHE A 699 -17.55 15.99 27.92
C PHE A 699 -17.66 16.61 29.34
N ALA A 700 -16.58 16.53 30.12
CA ALA A 700 -16.53 17.03 31.49
C ALA A 700 -16.17 18.54 31.54
N GLN A 701 -17.19 19.40 31.48
CA GLN A 701 -17.04 20.87 31.40
C GLN A 701 -16.17 21.51 32.52
N ASN A 702 -16.03 20.87 33.69
CA ASN A 702 -15.33 21.41 34.85
C ASN A 702 -13.78 21.49 34.74
N GLN A 703 -13.19 21.13 33.59
CA GLN A 703 -11.74 21.25 33.35
C GLN A 703 -11.41 21.98 32.02
N PHE A 704 -12.22 22.97 31.63
CA PHE A 704 -12.00 23.75 30.41
C PHE A 704 -10.78 24.69 30.54
N LYS A 705 -9.63 24.25 30.04
CA LYS A 705 -8.39 25.03 29.91
C LYS A 705 -7.88 24.92 28.48
N MET A 706 -7.57 26.06 27.87
CA MET A 706 -7.20 26.12 26.45
C MET A 706 -5.72 26.48 26.24
N LEU A 707 -5.07 25.83 25.28
CA LEU A 707 -3.86 26.34 24.64
C LEU A 707 -4.24 26.93 23.27
N VAL A 708 -3.97 28.21 23.07
CA VAL A 708 -4.27 28.95 21.85
C VAL A 708 -2.97 29.32 21.14
N GLY A 709 -2.86 28.96 19.87
CA GLY A 709 -1.76 29.38 18.98
C GLY A 709 -2.33 30.04 17.73
N GLY A 710 -1.73 31.13 17.26
CA GLY A 710 -2.21 31.76 16.02
C GLY A 710 -1.22 32.72 15.33
N LEU A 711 -1.47 32.94 14.04
CA LEU A 711 -0.76 33.90 13.21
C LEU A 711 -1.75 34.92 12.64
N THR A 712 -1.57 36.18 13.01
CA THR A 712 -2.34 37.32 12.46
C THR A 712 -1.62 37.96 11.27
N GLU A 713 -0.29 38.01 11.33
CA GLU A 713 0.60 38.45 10.27
C GLU A 713 0.77 37.37 9.18
N GLY A 714 0.97 37.79 7.94
CA GLY A 714 1.26 36.89 6.81
C GLY A 714 2.76 36.68 6.60
N THR A 715 3.12 35.65 5.85
CA THR A 715 4.50 35.40 5.39
C THR A 715 4.63 35.68 3.89
N GLN A 716 5.79 35.43 3.29
CA GLN A 716 5.94 35.51 1.81
C GLN A 716 5.09 34.47 1.06
N GLU A 717 4.68 33.38 1.73
CA GLU A 717 3.90 32.29 1.13
C GLU A 717 2.40 32.36 1.49
N PHE A 718 2.03 32.99 2.60
CA PHE A 718 0.67 32.94 3.17
C PHE A 718 0.13 34.33 3.52
N SER A 719 -1.10 34.62 3.07
CA SER A 719 -1.80 35.88 3.37
C SER A 719 -2.03 36.09 4.87
N PRO A 720 -2.04 37.34 5.38
CA PRO A 720 -2.39 37.62 6.76
C PRO A 720 -3.83 37.20 7.09
N LEU A 721 -4.07 36.93 8.37
CA LEU A 721 -5.37 36.51 8.93
C LEU A 721 -5.76 37.47 10.07
N PRO A 722 -6.16 38.72 9.78
CA PRO A 722 -6.45 39.71 10.81
C PRO A 722 -7.62 39.30 11.74
N GLY A 723 -8.55 38.47 11.27
CA GLY A 723 -9.64 37.89 12.05
C GLY A 723 -9.17 37.04 13.23
N VAL A 724 -7.99 36.42 13.14
CA VAL A 724 -7.35 35.66 14.24
C VAL A 724 -7.17 36.53 15.48
N GLN A 725 -6.90 37.83 15.32
CA GLN A 725 -6.77 38.74 16.47
C GLN A 725 -8.10 38.92 17.20
N GLN A 726 -9.22 38.97 16.47
CA GLN A 726 -10.56 39.05 17.05
C GLN A 726 -10.95 37.70 17.68
N GLU A 727 -10.82 36.61 16.91
CA GLU A 727 -11.09 35.23 17.32
C GLU A 727 -10.42 34.89 18.66
N VAL A 728 -9.10 35.04 18.74
CA VAL A 728 -8.32 34.74 19.94
C VAL A 728 -8.68 35.66 21.11
N SER A 729 -8.93 36.94 20.87
CA SER A 729 -9.31 37.89 21.93
C SER A 729 -10.69 37.57 22.53
N GLU A 730 -11.69 37.33 21.68
CA GLU A 730 -13.06 37.04 22.13
C GLU A 730 -13.22 35.65 22.76
N ILE A 731 -12.45 34.65 22.31
CA ILE A 731 -12.41 33.32 22.94
C ILE A 731 -11.74 33.39 24.31
N SER A 732 -10.63 34.14 24.44
CA SER A 732 -9.89 34.28 25.71
C SER A 732 -10.66 35.03 26.80
N LEU A 733 -11.69 35.81 26.43
CA LEU A 733 -12.65 36.41 27.36
C LEU A 733 -13.68 35.40 27.91
N LYS A 734 -13.89 34.26 27.22
CA LYS A 734 -14.87 33.22 27.59
C LYS A 734 -14.22 31.99 28.24
N VAL A 735 -12.96 31.69 27.91
CA VAL A 735 -12.23 30.49 28.38
C VAL A 735 -10.85 30.87 28.94
N PRO A 736 -10.42 30.31 30.09
CA PRO A 736 -9.03 30.42 30.54
C PRO A 736 -8.06 29.83 29.51
N ALA A 737 -7.34 30.71 28.83
CA ALA A 737 -6.46 30.38 27.70
C ALA A 737 -5.01 30.81 27.95
N SER A 738 -4.07 29.92 27.68
CA SER A 738 -2.67 30.27 27.42
C SER A 738 -2.52 30.62 25.95
N VAL A 739 -2.17 31.87 25.64
CA VAL A 739 -2.12 32.39 24.27
C VAL A 739 -0.69 32.52 23.78
N LEU A 740 -0.42 32.03 22.57
CA LEU A 740 0.76 32.28 21.77
C LEU A 740 0.33 32.94 20.45
N LEU A 741 0.83 34.15 20.16
CA LEU A 741 0.56 34.86 18.90
C LEU A 741 1.85 35.30 18.22
N ASN A 742 1.84 35.27 16.88
CA ASN A 742 2.91 35.73 16.01
C ASN A 742 4.29 35.26 16.50
N GLN A 743 5.19 36.16 16.90
CA GLN A 743 6.57 35.85 17.32
C GLN A 743 6.66 34.89 18.52
N GLN A 744 5.57 34.70 19.29
CA GLN A 744 5.49 33.78 20.42
C GLN A 744 4.98 32.38 20.01
N PHE A 745 4.35 32.25 18.83
CA PHE A 745 3.79 31.00 18.32
C PHE A 745 4.81 30.27 17.43
N THR A 746 5.84 29.76 18.08
CA THR A 746 6.89 28.93 17.48
C THR A 746 6.71 27.45 17.80
N ALA A 747 7.26 26.56 16.98
CA ALA A 747 7.19 25.12 17.21
C ALA A 747 7.74 24.73 18.60
N ALA A 748 8.85 25.33 19.02
CA ALA A 748 9.44 25.13 20.35
C ALA A 748 8.57 25.68 21.50
N ALA A 749 7.90 26.83 21.33
CA ALA A 749 7.00 27.38 22.34
C ALA A 749 5.72 26.53 22.50
N VAL A 750 5.21 25.96 21.41
CA VAL A 750 4.12 24.98 21.46
C VAL A 750 4.57 23.74 22.23
N GLN A 751 5.76 23.19 21.95
CA GLN A 751 6.30 22.03 22.66
C GLN A 751 6.43 22.27 24.18
N ASP A 752 7.01 23.41 24.58
CA ASP A 752 7.13 23.82 25.98
C ASP A 752 5.75 23.91 26.66
N LYS A 753 4.78 24.60 26.05
CA LYS A 753 3.43 24.75 26.64
C LYS A 753 2.68 23.43 26.72
N VAL A 754 2.82 22.56 25.71
CA VAL A 754 2.16 21.25 25.70
C VAL A 754 2.73 20.30 26.76
N GLY A 755 4.03 20.39 27.07
CA GLY A 755 4.68 19.61 28.12
C GLY A 755 4.54 20.17 29.53
N THR A 756 4.37 21.49 29.70
CA THR A 756 4.39 22.16 31.02
C THR A 756 3.03 22.56 31.59
N GLN A 757 1.96 22.58 30.79
CA GLN A 757 0.65 23.08 31.23
C GLN A 757 -0.49 22.08 30.99
N PRO A 758 -1.38 21.86 31.99
CA PRO A 758 -2.56 21.03 31.80
C PRO A 758 -3.66 21.79 31.05
N PHE A 759 -3.88 21.42 29.79
CA PHE A 759 -4.99 21.87 28.94
C PHE A 759 -5.83 20.68 28.45
N SER A 760 -7.10 20.94 28.17
CA SER A 760 -8.06 19.96 27.61
C SER A 760 -8.51 20.33 26.20
N VAL A 761 -8.29 21.58 25.78
CA VAL A 761 -8.60 22.08 24.43
C VAL A 761 -7.37 22.74 23.82
N MET A 762 -7.09 22.44 22.55
CA MET A 762 -6.07 23.13 21.76
C MET A 762 -6.76 23.83 20.59
N HIS A 763 -6.45 25.11 20.37
CA HIS A 763 -7.03 25.91 19.30
C HIS A 763 -5.91 26.55 18.48
N LEU A 764 -5.90 26.28 17.18
CA LEU A 764 -4.86 26.71 16.25
C LEU A 764 -5.48 27.55 15.12
N ALA A 765 -5.28 28.86 15.24
CA ALA A 765 -5.79 29.91 14.38
C ALA A 765 -4.68 30.37 13.42
N THR A 766 -4.34 29.50 12.48
CA THR A 766 -3.22 29.65 11.55
C THR A 766 -3.47 28.85 10.27
N HIS A 767 -2.73 29.16 9.20
CA HIS A 767 -2.74 28.36 7.97
C HIS A 767 -2.28 26.94 8.26
N GLY A 768 -3.05 25.95 7.80
CA GLY A 768 -2.68 24.54 7.82
C GLY A 768 -3.15 23.85 6.55
N GLN A 769 -2.35 22.92 6.04
CA GLN A 769 -2.64 22.14 4.85
C GLN A 769 -2.79 20.67 5.23
N PHE A 770 -3.84 20.01 4.74
CA PHE A 770 -4.09 18.58 4.98
C PHE A 770 -4.23 17.85 3.65
N SER A 771 -3.21 17.06 3.30
CA SER A 771 -3.07 16.32 2.03
C SER A 771 -3.21 14.81 2.26
N SER A 772 -3.49 14.05 1.20
CA SER A 772 -3.31 12.59 1.19
C SER A 772 -1.85 12.14 1.27
N LYS A 773 -0.88 13.07 1.20
CA LYS A 773 0.51 12.81 1.58
C LYS A 773 0.82 13.41 2.96
N ALA A 774 1.32 12.58 3.87
CA ALA A 774 1.75 13.01 5.20
C ALA A 774 2.82 14.11 5.15
N SER A 775 3.75 14.07 4.18
CA SER A 775 4.81 15.07 3.99
C SER A 775 4.32 16.41 3.44
N GLU A 776 3.09 16.49 2.93
CA GLU A 776 2.43 17.73 2.50
C GLU A 776 1.41 18.23 3.54
N THR A 777 1.35 17.58 4.71
CA THR A 777 0.40 17.89 5.79
C THR A 777 1.12 18.60 6.92
N PHE A 778 0.76 19.87 7.16
CA PHE A 778 1.45 20.74 8.13
C PHE A 778 0.54 21.82 8.71
N ILE A 779 0.98 22.41 9.82
CA ILE A 779 0.44 23.62 10.45
C ILE A 779 1.53 24.70 10.44
N LEU A 780 1.22 25.93 10.08
CA LEU A 780 2.18 27.04 10.02
C LEU A 780 2.38 27.68 11.40
N THR A 781 3.65 27.86 11.77
CA THR A 781 4.13 28.58 12.96
C THR A 781 5.02 29.75 12.53
N TRP A 782 5.39 30.65 13.44
CA TRP A 782 6.20 31.83 13.11
C TRP A 782 7.62 31.49 12.61
N ASP A 783 8.22 30.43 13.15
CA ASP A 783 9.58 29.98 12.86
C ASP A 783 9.67 28.89 11.77
N GLY A 784 8.53 28.42 11.23
CA GLY A 784 8.51 27.33 10.26
C GLY A 784 7.17 26.62 10.17
N ARG A 785 7.19 25.33 9.85
CA ARG A 785 6.00 24.47 9.74
C ARG A 785 6.12 23.29 10.70
N ILE A 786 5.04 22.96 11.42
CA ILE A 786 4.90 21.71 12.17
C ILE A 786 4.27 20.67 11.24
N ASP A 787 5.00 19.61 10.88
CA ASP A 787 4.48 18.50 10.06
C ASP A 787 3.63 17.49 10.87
N VAL A 788 2.97 16.55 10.20
CA VAL A 788 2.07 15.56 10.85
C VAL A 788 2.77 14.48 11.69
N LYS A 789 4.08 14.29 11.55
CA LYS A 789 4.89 13.47 12.48
C LYS A 789 5.28 14.31 13.70
N GLN A 790 5.72 15.55 13.50
CA GLN A 790 6.03 16.47 14.60
C GLN A 790 4.80 16.74 15.48
N LEU A 791 3.64 17.02 14.88
CA LEU A 791 2.37 17.22 15.60
C LEU A 791 1.97 15.98 16.42
N ASN A 792 2.26 14.77 15.91
CA ASN A 792 2.07 13.52 16.64
C ASN A 792 3.00 13.45 17.86
N THR A 793 4.31 13.67 17.67
CA THR A 793 5.29 13.68 18.76
C THR A 793 4.96 14.73 19.84
N LEU A 794 4.45 15.91 19.44
CA LEU A 794 4.05 16.96 20.35
C LEU A 794 2.83 16.58 21.21
N LEU A 795 1.78 16.00 20.61
CA LEU A 795 0.50 15.78 21.29
C LEU A 795 0.36 14.39 21.93
N PHE A 796 1.09 13.38 21.43
CA PHE A 796 1.06 12.02 21.96
C PHE A 796 1.99 11.84 23.18
N ASN A 797 3.17 12.49 23.20
CA ASN A 797 4.14 12.39 24.30
C ASN A 797 3.82 13.30 25.49
N ARG A 798 2.54 13.64 25.71
CA ARG A 798 2.08 14.38 26.89
C ARG A 798 2.17 13.48 28.12
N ASP A 799 2.52 14.05 29.27
CA ASP A 799 2.48 13.30 30.53
C ASP A 799 1.03 13.05 30.98
N LEU A 800 0.46 11.95 30.51
CA LEU A 800 -0.87 11.46 30.87
C LEU A 800 -1.02 11.12 32.36
N SER A 801 0.08 11.04 33.12
CA SER A 801 0.05 10.88 34.59
C SER A 801 -0.47 12.13 35.29
N ASN A 802 -0.28 13.31 34.69
CA ASN A 802 -0.57 14.62 35.31
C ASN A 802 -1.44 15.55 34.45
N SER A 803 -1.65 15.24 33.16
CA SER A 803 -2.46 16.06 32.24
C SER A 803 -3.77 15.37 31.81
N PRO A 804 -4.90 16.11 31.70
CA PRO A 804 -6.13 15.56 31.14
C PRO A 804 -5.98 15.22 29.65
N PRO A 805 -6.78 14.26 29.12
CA PRO A 805 -6.78 13.94 27.70
C PRO A 805 -7.16 15.16 26.86
N LEU A 806 -6.72 15.18 25.59
CA LEU A 806 -7.12 16.20 24.65
C LEU A 806 -8.59 15.95 24.25
N GLU A 807 -9.50 16.77 24.74
CA GLU A 807 -10.94 16.65 24.48
C GLU A 807 -11.33 17.26 23.13
N LEU A 808 -10.64 18.33 22.72
CA LEU A 808 -10.91 19.02 21.46
C LEU A 808 -9.65 19.66 20.88
N LEU A 809 -9.35 19.34 19.62
CA LEU A 809 -8.43 20.09 18.76
C LEU A 809 -9.26 20.95 17.78
N VAL A 810 -8.98 22.25 17.69
CA VAL A 810 -9.61 23.17 16.73
C VAL A 810 -8.58 23.73 15.76
N LEU A 811 -8.91 23.69 14.47
CA LEU A 811 -8.04 24.07 13.35
C LEU A 811 -8.80 25.06 12.47
N SER A 812 -8.78 26.36 12.81
CA SER A 812 -9.79 27.32 12.32
C SER A 812 -9.52 27.90 10.93
N ALA A 813 -8.28 28.27 10.62
CA ALA A 813 -7.88 28.84 9.33
C ALA A 813 -7.27 27.80 8.36
N CYS A 814 -7.73 26.55 8.44
CA CYS A 814 -7.12 25.40 7.77
C CYS A 814 -7.76 25.04 6.43
N GLN A 815 -6.97 24.42 5.54
CA GLN A 815 -7.38 23.98 4.22
C GLN A 815 -7.05 22.49 3.98
N THR A 816 -8.10 21.69 3.81
CA THR A 816 -7.98 20.34 3.24
C THR A 816 -7.71 20.43 1.72
N ALA A 817 -6.72 19.68 1.22
CA ALA A 817 -6.03 19.95 -0.04
C ALA A 817 -6.95 20.01 -1.28
N LYS A 818 -6.85 21.12 -2.02
CA LYS A 818 -7.76 21.47 -3.13
C LYS A 818 -7.57 20.58 -4.35
N GLY A 819 -8.43 19.57 -4.48
CA GLY A 819 -8.50 18.68 -5.66
C GLY A 819 -8.04 17.25 -5.40
N ASP A 820 -7.52 16.97 -4.21
CA ASP A 820 -7.09 15.65 -3.78
C ASP A 820 -8.29 14.84 -3.25
N LYS A 821 -8.51 13.64 -3.78
CA LYS A 821 -9.62 12.73 -3.41
C LYS A 821 -9.50 12.16 -2.00
N ARG A 822 -8.29 12.10 -1.43
CA ARG A 822 -7.98 11.52 -0.11
C ARG A 822 -7.54 12.57 0.92
N ALA A 823 -7.61 13.87 0.62
CA ALA A 823 -7.23 14.93 1.55
C ALA A 823 -7.94 14.87 2.91
N ALA A 824 -9.20 14.42 2.94
CA ALA A 824 -9.93 14.17 4.18
C ALA A 824 -9.30 13.07 5.09
N LEU A 825 -8.47 12.15 4.56
CA LEU A 825 -7.67 11.25 5.39
C LEU A 825 -6.57 11.98 6.16
N GLY A 826 -6.04 13.09 5.62
CA GLY A 826 -5.08 13.94 6.34
C GLY A 826 -5.69 14.55 7.60
N LEU A 827 -6.90 15.12 7.47
CA LEU A 827 -7.64 15.68 8.61
C LEU A 827 -8.14 14.58 9.57
N ALA A 828 -8.78 13.53 9.05
CA ALA A 828 -9.27 12.41 9.86
C ALA A 828 -8.12 11.72 10.62
N GLY A 829 -6.97 11.59 9.98
CA GLY A 829 -5.76 11.06 10.58
C GLY A 829 -5.18 11.98 11.66
N VAL A 830 -5.16 13.29 11.45
CA VAL A 830 -4.69 14.26 12.46
C VAL A 830 -5.58 14.25 13.71
N ALA A 831 -6.88 14.09 13.56
CA ALA A 831 -7.80 13.89 14.68
C ALA A 831 -7.43 12.64 15.49
N VAL A 832 -7.13 11.54 14.81
CA VAL A 832 -6.75 10.25 15.42
C VAL A 832 -5.37 10.30 16.08
N ARG A 833 -4.37 10.92 15.42
CA ARG A 833 -2.97 10.99 15.89
C ARG A 833 -2.72 11.97 17.03
N SER A 834 -3.46 13.08 17.05
CA SER A 834 -3.34 14.07 18.14
C SER A 834 -3.78 13.54 19.50
N GLY A 835 -4.35 12.32 19.57
CA GLY A 835 -5.02 11.80 20.75
C GLY A 835 -6.29 12.60 21.11
N ALA A 836 -6.74 13.49 20.20
CA ALA A 836 -7.90 14.32 20.43
C ALA A 836 -9.18 13.48 20.31
N ARG A 837 -9.98 13.46 21.38
CA ARG A 837 -11.29 12.82 21.38
C ARG A 837 -12.19 13.40 20.28
N SER A 838 -12.06 14.69 20.01
CA SER A 838 -12.78 15.43 18.99
C SER A 838 -11.84 16.36 18.23
N THR A 839 -12.06 16.57 16.93
CA THR A 839 -11.37 17.60 16.13
C THR A 839 -12.37 18.40 15.32
N LEU A 840 -12.27 19.73 15.35
CA LEU A 840 -13.08 20.66 14.57
C LEU A 840 -12.20 21.39 13.56
N ALA A 841 -12.50 21.26 12.27
CA ALA A 841 -11.70 21.87 11.20
C ALA A 841 -12.55 22.20 9.97
N SER A 842 -12.02 23.06 9.10
CA SER A 842 -12.61 23.46 7.82
C SER A 842 -12.15 22.61 6.64
N LEU A 843 -13.09 22.08 5.85
CA LEU A 843 -12.82 21.34 4.60
C LEU A 843 -12.14 22.17 3.49
N TRP A 844 -12.12 23.51 3.59
CA TRP A 844 -11.41 24.42 2.68
C TRP A 844 -11.21 25.78 3.35
N THR A 845 -10.34 26.62 2.79
CA THR A 845 -10.12 28.00 3.26
C THR A 845 -11.42 28.81 3.21
N VAL A 846 -11.97 29.10 4.38
CA VAL A 846 -13.17 29.94 4.58
C VAL A 846 -12.75 31.43 4.59
N SER A 847 -13.71 32.36 4.60
CA SER A 847 -13.39 33.77 4.83
C SER A 847 -13.00 34.00 6.30
N ASP A 848 -11.85 34.62 6.52
CA ASP A 848 -11.25 34.97 7.82
C ASP A 848 -12.27 35.56 8.82
N GLN A 849 -13.06 36.55 8.41
CA GLN A 849 -14.13 37.13 9.26
C GLN A 849 -15.19 36.08 9.66
N SER A 850 -15.66 35.26 8.71
CA SER A 850 -16.67 34.23 9.02
C SER A 850 -16.10 33.11 9.90
N THR A 851 -14.80 32.83 9.82
CA THR A 851 -14.13 31.90 10.75
C THR A 851 -14.11 32.46 12.17
N ALA A 852 -13.73 33.72 12.34
CA ALA A 852 -13.74 34.37 13.65
C ALA A 852 -15.15 34.38 14.28
N GLU A 853 -16.17 34.82 13.53
CA GLU A 853 -17.56 34.82 14.00
C GLU A 853 -18.09 33.40 14.28
N PHE A 854 -17.72 32.41 13.47
CA PHE A 854 -18.06 31.00 13.70
C PHE A 854 -17.45 30.48 15.01
N MET A 855 -16.15 30.69 15.23
CA MET A 855 -15.44 30.12 16.38
C MET A 855 -15.82 30.81 17.70
N VAL A 856 -16.03 32.14 17.69
CA VAL A 856 -16.57 32.88 18.84
C VAL A 856 -17.95 32.34 19.25
N GLN A 857 -18.84 32.11 18.27
CA GLN A 857 -20.18 31.56 18.53
C GLN A 857 -20.11 30.08 18.93
N PHE A 858 -19.24 29.28 18.32
CA PHE A 858 -19.04 27.87 18.68
C PHE A 858 -18.64 27.70 20.16
N TYR A 859 -17.64 28.44 20.64
CA TYR A 859 -17.27 28.39 22.06
C TYR A 859 -18.36 28.97 22.98
N GLN A 860 -19.09 29.99 22.53
CA GLN A 860 -20.22 30.54 23.29
C GLN A 860 -21.38 29.55 23.48
N GLU A 861 -21.60 28.64 22.52
CA GLU A 861 -22.58 27.56 22.66
C GLU A 861 -22.02 26.35 23.45
N LEU A 862 -20.77 25.95 23.19
CA LEU A 862 -20.11 24.81 23.85
C LEU A 862 -19.93 24.97 25.37
N LEU A 863 -19.84 26.22 25.86
CA LEU A 863 -19.74 26.53 27.29
C LEU A 863 -21.09 26.48 28.04
N LYS A 864 -22.20 26.23 27.36
CA LYS A 864 -23.52 26.08 27.99
C LYS A 864 -23.69 24.66 28.55
N PRO A 865 -24.34 24.47 29.71
CA PRO A 865 -24.68 23.14 30.20
C PRO A 865 -25.46 22.32 29.17
N GLU A 866 -25.22 21.01 29.13
CA GLU A 866 -25.92 20.01 28.29
C GLU A 866 -25.78 20.18 26.75
N VAL A 867 -25.09 21.22 26.27
CA VAL A 867 -24.78 21.39 24.84
C VAL A 867 -23.60 20.49 24.46
N THR A 868 -23.86 19.51 23.60
CA THR A 868 -22.81 18.65 23.05
C THR A 868 -21.96 19.38 22.01
N LYS A 869 -20.74 18.89 21.76
CA LYS A 869 -19.85 19.42 20.71
C LYS A 869 -20.55 19.51 19.34
N ALA A 870 -21.38 18.51 18.99
CA ALA A 870 -22.16 18.51 17.75
C ALA A 870 -23.24 19.61 17.68
N GLU A 871 -23.92 19.88 18.81
CA GLU A 871 -24.92 20.94 18.87
C GLU A 871 -24.26 22.33 18.86
N ALA A 872 -23.11 22.50 19.51
CA ALA A 872 -22.34 23.74 19.45
C ALA A 872 -21.91 24.08 18.01
N VAL A 873 -21.38 23.11 17.26
CA VAL A 873 -21.06 23.27 15.82
C VAL A 873 -22.32 23.62 15.02
N ARG A 874 -23.41 22.88 15.21
CA ARG A 874 -24.68 23.13 14.53
C ARG A 874 -25.24 24.53 14.82
N LEU A 875 -25.23 24.99 16.06
CA LEU A 875 -25.74 26.30 16.43
C LEU A 875 -24.87 27.43 15.87
N ALA A 876 -23.55 27.25 15.75
CA ALA A 876 -22.66 28.19 15.07
C ALA A 876 -22.87 28.19 13.53
N GLN A 877 -23.10 27.03 12.91
CA GLN A 877 -23.47 26.94 11.48
C GLN A 877 -24.82 27.62 11.21
N LEU A 878 -25.82 27.38 12.06
CA LEU A 878 -27.15 27.99 11.97
C LEU A 878 -27.18 29.48 12.32
N TYR A 879 -26.18 29.99 13.05
CA TYR A 879 -25.97 31.42 13.27
C TYR A 879 -25.51 32.11 11.98
N LEU A 880 -24.45 31.62 11.35
CA LEU A 880 -23.95 32.15 10.07
C LEU A 880 -24.97 32.00 8.93
N LEU A 881 -25.69 30.86 8.85
CA LEU A 881 -26.74 30.64 7.84
C LEU A 881 -27.83 31.73 7.87
N LYS A 882 -28.12 32.29 9.05
CA LYS A 882 -29.13 33.35 9.25
C LYS A 882 -28.59 34.76 8.96
N GLN A 883 -27.27 34.94 8.87
CA GLN A 883 -26.69 36.23 8.53
C GLN A 883 -26.77 36.48 7.01
N PRO A 884 -27.22 37.66 6.54
CA PRO A 884 -27.29 37.96 5.11
C PRO A 884 -25.95 37.78 4.39
N LEU A 885 -24.84 38.20 5.01
CA LEU A 885 -23.48 38.11 4.45
C LEU A 885 -22.95 36.66 4.35
N PHE A 886 -23.30 35.81 5.32
CA PHE A 886 -22.72 34.47 5.48
C PHE A 886 -23.69 33.31 5.19
N SER A 887 -24.92 33.62 4.80
CA SER A 887 -25.97 32.63 4.43
C SER A 887 -25.52 31.58 3.40
N HIS A 888 -24.59 31.93 2.50
CA HIS A 888 -24.07 31.01 1.50
C HIS A 888 -23.23 29.86 2.13
N PRO A 889 -23.50 28.57 1.81
CA PRO A 889 -22.85 27.42 2.46
C PRO A 889 -21.31 27.41 2.47
N TYR A 890 -20.66 28.13 1.55
CA TYR A 890 -19.22 28.39 1.57
C TYR A 890 -18.67 28.82 2.95
N TYR A 891 -19.43 29.62 3.70
CA TYR A 891 -18.99 30.26 4.95
C TYR A 891 -19.23 29.41 6.22
N TRP A 892 -20.17 28.46 6.19
CA TRP A 892 -20.56 27.70 7.39
C TRP A 892 -20.47 26.19 7.23
N ALA A 893 -20.75 25.65 6.04
CA ALA A 893 -20.74 24.22 5.80
C ALA A 893 -19.37 23.51 5.89
N PRO A 894 -18.20 24.14 5.61
CA PRO A 894 -16.94 23.38 5.64
C PRO A 894 -16.50 22.98 7.04
N PHE A 895 -17.00 23.62 8.10
CA PHE A 895 -16.67 23.26 9.47
C PHE A 895 -17.30 21.91 9.82
N ILE A 896 -16.44 20.91 10.06
CA ILE A 896 -16.83 19.55 10.38
C ILE A 896 -16.24 19.10 11.72
N LEU A 897 -17.05 18.38 12.49
CA LEU A 897 -16.64 17.73 13.73
C LEU A 897 -16.28 16.27 13.45
N VAL A 898 -15.04 15.90 13.76
CA VAL A 898 -14.47 14.57 13.56
C VAL A 898 -14.23 13.90 14.91
N GLY A 899 -14.64 12.65 15.06
CA GLY A 899 -14.47 11.87 16.30
C GLY A 899 -15.67 11.96 17.25
N ASN A 900 -15.43 11.99 18.56
CA ASN A 900 -16.47 12.11 19.59
C ASN A 900 -17.29 13.39 19.37
N TRP A 901 -18.61 13.28 19.38
CA TRP A 901 -19.55 14.36 19.10
C TRP A 901 -20.34 14.83 20.33
N LEU A 902 -20.12 14.17 21.48
CA LEU A 902 -20.59 14.56 22.81
C LEU A 902 -19.70 15.68 23.38
#